data_AF-A0A950SWG2-F1
#
_entry.id   AF-A0A950SWG2-F1
#
_cell.length_a   1.000
_cell.length_b   1.000
_cell.length_c   1.000
_cell.angle_alpha   90.00
_cell.angle_beta   90.00
_cell.angle_gamma   90.00
#
_symmetry.space_group_name_H-M   'P 1'
#
loop_
_entity.id
_entity.type
_entity.pdbx_description
1 polymer ?
#
loop_
_entity_poly.entity_id
_entity_poly.type
_entity_poly.pdbx_seq_one_letter_code
_entity_poly.pdbx_strand_id
1 'polypeptide(L)'
;MTIRSRHRLLGLAGPLIFIVAGYASTAAAQIPACPVSQPPPGPAVNCTKKITIFNYSTTAPLFPVVEVTFHAGGDDWLTALNPLGNDKYTYPTKNLYRAYINPKNGIPPGGGLTVTIPWYSQLVATPDPTAPDQYIDWFNGGRVYLIDNPDVIDAFFDTEKTPVAPHSGNLTCAPYMGGQVTRTTCEQASLTLYSDPQSNGIAPDLPNQNVEYTFVNVRTPAGQRPIINDYNVDYDVSYVDTVYLPVALEPVDSPSNIGYLGTDNTVVQLRGYLNQFASVQNWPYYVTKYSAPNNEKPPNLSHPWIPGADKTFTDISAGLLSSTTAVDNLIKQWVVCTTSTNPRSPCPDYQLYQTLQGFFTANYDNYYQPGQPAKCPPSASYPLPPTLNWGYMPPPPPPPVNVPSPLQYVYGWVPFNSGCTTTNSNYPSNGPSFNDLVDTPGYTDKFFTLQNDYIKLQYNFEKSGITGNQIFNPFVRLIHSPNYLNANSYAFSIDDAAGNQNQAGDGIYIAMGGTKNLPNRNPLPPPVNQQTTVQILLGGPIPLGRPAWSQYGICRNSANNNFPGPNATPDPEGGWTINVDTRAPTFSVPCTVTITDAAHVTYRLTIVNPLPWNPFIQPPMQPPQAPDISCPASDPGSWCKQISETSKPTAPFQFTLATPPPNARGP
;
A
#
# COMPACT_ATOMS: atom_id res chain seq x y z
N MET A 1 -58.41 -57.87 -17.94
CA MET A 1 -59.49 -58.10 -18.92
C MET A 1 -60.00 -56.73 -19.35
N THR A 2 -59.58 -56.29 -20.54
CA THR A 2 -60.34 -55.54 -21.58
C THR A 2 -61.74 -55.01 -21.17
N ILE A 3 -62.22 -53.77 -21.44
CA ILE A 3 -62.26 -53.02 -22.72
C ILE A 3 -62.85 -51.59 -22.51
N ARG A 4 -62.31 -50.62 -23.28
CA ARG A 4 -62.88 -49.43 -23.98
C ARG A 4 -64.00 -48.56 -23.35
N SER A 5 -63.85 -47.23 -23.51
CA SER A 5 -64.65 -46.46 -24.49
C SER A 5 -64.05 -45.10 -24.90
N ARG A 6 -64.25 -44.78 -26.18
CA ARG A 6 -63.90 -43.59 -26.97
C ARG A 6 -64.65 -42.32 -26.53
N HIS A 7 -64.09 -41.13 -26.84
CA HIS A 7 -64.67 -40.06 -27.69
C HIS A 7 -63.67 -38.87 -27.76
N ARG A 8 -62.99 -38.62 -28.88
CA ARG A 8 -63.27 -37.70 -30.01
C ARG A 8 -63.41 -36.19 -29.67
N LEU A 9 -62.50 -35.44 -30.29
CA LEU A 9 -62.38 -33.98 -30.40
C LEU A 9 -63.65 -33.27 -30.90
N LEU A 10 -63.87 -32.06 -30.39
CA LEU A 10 -64.33 -30.91 -31.18
C LEU A 10 -63.60 -29.66 -30.67
N GLY A 11 -62.90 -28.99 -31.59
CA GLY A 11 -62.21 -27.73 -31.35
C GLY A 11 -63.14 -26.54 -31.47
N LEU A 12 -62.89 -25.54 -30.62
CA LEU A 12 -63.36 -24.17 -30.78
C LEU A 12 -62.15 -23.27 -30.53
N ALA A 13 -61.68 -22.62 -31.59
CA ALA A 13 -60.67 -21.59 -31.54
C ALA A 13 -61.31 -20.30 -31.01
N GLY A 14 -60.82 -19.80 -29.88
CA GLY A 14 -61.09 -18.47 -29.35
C GLY A 14 -59.77 -17.74 -29.11
N PRO A 15 -59.66 -16.44 -29.41
CA PRO A 15 -58.40 -15.71 -29.29
C PRO A 15 -58.05 -15.52 -27.81
N LEU A 16 -56.91 -16.08 -27.41
CA LEU A 16 -56.31 -15.83 -26.10
C LEU A 16 -55.71 -14.42 -26.09
N ILE A 17 -56.37 -13.50 -25.39
CA ILE A 17 -55.80 -12.19 -25.06
C ILE A 17 -54.73 -12.43 -23.99
N PHE A 18 -53.46 -12.44 -24.39
CA PHE A 18 -52.33 -12.37 -23.48
C PHE A 18 -52.24 -10.94 -22.92
N ILE A 19 -52.62 -10.76 -21.66
CA ILE A 19 -52.21 -9.59 -20.88
C ILE A 19 -50.73 -9.80 -20.54
N VAL A 20 -49.85 -9.23 -21.36
CA VAL A 20 -48.43 -9.08 -21.02
C VAL A 20 -48.36 -7.95 -19.99
N ALA A 21 -48.26 -8.31 -18.71
CA ALA A 21 -47.81 -7.38 -17.68
C ALA A 21 -46.34 -7.05 -17.98
N GLY A 22 -46.11 -5.96 -18.69
CA GLY A 22 -44.78 -5.41 -18.93
C GLY A 22 -44.19 -4.97 -17.59
N TYR A 23 -43.31 -5.78 -17.02
CA TYR A 23 -42.34 -5.29 -16.06
C TYR A 23 -41.42 -4.34 -16.82
N ALA A 24 -41.63 -3.04 -16.65
CA ALA A 24 -40.64 -2.05 -17.01
C ALA A 24 -39.42 -2.27 -16.11
N SER A 25 -38.48 -3.10 -16.56
CA SER A 25 -37.11 -3.03 -16.06
C SER A 25 -36.60 -1.65 -16.45
N THR A 26 -36.45 -0.75 -15.48
CA THR A 26 -35.60 0.43 -15.66
C THR A 26 -34.21 -0.09 -15.98
N ALA A 27 -33.83 -0.07 -17.26
CA ALA A 27 -32.45 -0.28 -17.66
C ALA A 27 -31.65 0.86 -17.03
N ALA A 28 -30.95 0.58 -15.92
CA ALA A 28 -29.92 1.47 -15.42
C ALA A 28 -28.88 1.60 -16.54
N ALA A 29 -28.75 2.80 -17.11
CA ALA A 29 -27.70 3.07 -18.09
C ALA A 29 -26.36 2.66 -17.47
N GLN A 30 -25.64 1.73 -18.11
CA GLN A 30 -24.31 1.36 -17.68
C GLN A 30 -23.40 2.59 -17.80
N ILE A 31 -22.96 3.11 -16.66
CA ILE A 31 -21.94 4.14 -16.59
C ILE A 31 -20.63 3.49 -17.08
N PRO A 32 -19.92 4.08 -18.06
CA PRO A 32 -18.71 3.48 -18.63
C PRO A 32 -17.59 3.37 -17.59
N ALA A 33 -16.77 2.31 -17.68
CA ALA A 33 -15.51 2.20 -16.95
C ALA A 33 -14.53 3.30 -17.40
N CYS A 34 -13.60 3.69 -16.52
CA CYS A 34 -12.55 4.64 -16.89
C CYS A 34 -11.67 4.06 -18.02
N PRO A 35 -11.20 4.86 -18.98
CA PRO A 35 -10.31 4.37 -20.03
C PRO A 35 -8.99 3.86 -19.42
N VAL A 36 -8.64 2.61 -19.73
CA VAL A 36 -7.54 1.88 -19.07
C VAL A 36 -6.15 2.21 -19.63
N SER A 37 -6.02 2.90 -20.77
CA SER A 37 -4.71 2.96 -21.46
C SER A 37 -4.39 4.17 -22.35
N GLN A 38 -5.12 5.30 -22.31
CA GLN A 38 -4.67 6.55 -22.97
C GLN A 38 -5.19 7.78 -22.22
N PRO A 39 -4.45 8.92 -22.21
CA PRO A 39 -5.05 10.19 -21.83
C PRO A 39 -6.15 10.50 -22.87
N PRO A 40 -7.44 10.47 -22.49
CA PRO A 40 -8.50 10.77 -23.43
C PRO A 40 -8.39 12.25 -23.87
N PRO A 41 -8.97 12.64 -25.02
CA PRO A 41 -9.09 14.04 -25.42
C PRO A 41 -10.04 14.88 -24.54
N GLY A 42 -10.22 14.50 -23.27
CA GLY A 42 -11.03 15.16 -22.25
C GLY A 42 -11.35 14.20 -21.09
N PRO A 43 -11.44 14.68 -19.83
CA PRO A 43 -11.73 13.83 -18.68
C PRO A 43 -13.08 13.12 -18.83
N ALA A 44 -13.11 11.80 -18.62
CA ALA A 44 -14.36 11.05 -18.60
C ALA A 44 -15.08 11.30 -17.26
N VAL A 45 -15.82 12.42 -17.17
CA VAL A 45 -16.50 12.91 -15.94
C VAL A 45 -17.43 11.87 -15.29
N ASN A 46 -17.85 10.84 -16.04
CA ASN A 46 -18.74 9.78 -15.58
C ASN A 46 -18.05 8.41 -15.57
N CYS A 47 -16.81 8.30 -15.11
CA CYS A 47 -16.15 7.00 -15.01
C CYS A 47 -16.21 6.42 -13.60
N THR A 48 -16.17 5.09 -13.50
CA THR A 48 -16.28 4.34 -12.24
C THR A 48 -15.13 3.36 -12.10
N LYS A 49 -14.82 3.03 -10.83
CA LYS A 49 -13.86 1.99 -10.44
C LYS A 49 -14.54 0.98 -9.52
N LYS A 50 -13.86 -0.12 -9.21
CA LYS A 50 -14.43 -1.23 -8.44
C LYS A 50 -13.57 -1.61 -7.25
N ILE A 51 -14.19 -1.81 -6.09
CA ILE A 51 -13.57 -2.47 -4.94
C ILE A 51 -14.27 -3.82 -4.80
N THR A 52 -13.59 -4.91 -5.10
CA THR A 52 -14.13 -6.26 -4.92
C THR A 52 -13.50 -6.91 -3.71
N ILE A 53 -14.32 -7.38 -2.78
CA ILE A 53 -13.87 -7.85 -1.46
C ILE A 53 -14.24 -9.32 -1.29
N PHE A 54 -13.27 -10.12 -0.88
CA PHE A 54 -13.43 -11.54 -0.58
C PHE A 54 -13.11 -11.82 0.89
N ASN A 55 -14.00 -12.59 1.55
CA ASN A 55 -13.77 -13.10 2.89
C ASN A 55 -13.45 -14.60 2.83
N TYR A 56 -12.18 -14.98 3.00
CA TYR A 56 -11.78 -16.39 3.14
C TYR A 56 -11.54 -16.83 4.58
N SER A 57 -11.96 -16.04 5.57
CA SER A 57 -12.11 -16.55 6.93
C SER A 57 -13.07 -17.74 6.91
N THR A 58 -12.79 -18.72 7.76
CA THR A 58 -13.64 -19.89 7.96
C THR A 58 -14.61 -19.72 9.12
N THR A 59 -14.46 -18.67 9.93
CA THR A 59 -15.14 -18.55 11.23
C THR A 59 -15.86 -17.23 11.45
N ALA A 60 -15.49 -16.15 10.76
CA ALA A 60 -16.01 -14.82 11.05
C ALA A 60 -16.52 -14.10 9.79
N PRO A 61 -17.64 -13.36 9.87
CA PRO A 61 -18.00 -12.39 8.85
C PRO A 61 -16.95 -11.26 8.79
N LEU A 62 -16.88 -10.59 7.64
CA LEU A 62 -16.02 -9.45 7.41
C LEU A 62 -16.90 -8.22 7.16
N PHE A 63 -16.58 -7.10 7.80
CA PHE A 63 -17.33 -5.86 7.70
C PHE A 63 -16.43 -4.76 7.15
N PRO A 64 -16.47 -4.51 5.84
CA PRO A 64 -15.65 -3.46 5.24
C PRO A 64 -16.27 -2.07 5.38
N VAL A 65 -15.43 -1.07 5.56
CA VAL A 65 -15.80 0.36 5.54
C VAL A 65 -14.93 1.07 4.52
N VAL A 66 -15.54 1.75 3.55
CA VAL A 66 -14.83 2.64 2.62
C VAL A 66 -14.84 4.04 3.21
N GLU A 67 -13.68 4.68 3.32
CA GLU A 67 -13.52 6.05 3.81
C GLU A 67 -12.71 6.88 2.81
N VAL A 68 -13.03 8.16 2.69
CA VAL A 68 -12.15 9.16 2.07
C VAL A 68 -11.93 10.36 2.98
N THR A 69 -10.77 10.99 2.82
CA THR A 69 -10.30 12.08 3.68
C THR A 69 -10.77 13.46 3.19
N PHE A 70 -10.49 14.47 4.02
CA PHE A 70 -10.75 15.88 3.73
C PHE A 70 -9.55 16.54 3.04
N HIS A 71 -9.82 17.57 2.25
CA HIS A 71 -8.88 18.35 1.45
C HIS A 71 -9.13 19.84 1.70
N ALA A 72 -8.73 20.32 2.88
CA ALA A 72 -9.07 21.68 3.35
C ALA A 72 -8.49 22.80 2.46
N GLY A 73 -7.34 22.55 1.81
CA GLY A 73 -6.70 23.47 0.87
C GLY A 73 -7.29 23.45 -0.54
N GLY A 74 -8.24 22.56 -0.80
CA GLY A 74 -8.73 22.21 -2.13
C GLY A 74 -8.29 20.81 -2.56
N ASP A 75 -9.05 20.23 -3.46
CA ASP A 75 -8.88 18.89 -3.99
C ASP A 75 -8.33 18.93 -5.42
N ASP A 76 -7.07 18.52 -5.57
CA ASP A 76 -6.38 18.49 -6.86
C ASP A 76 -7.05 17.53 -7.86
N TRP A 77 -7.73 16.47 -7.39
CA TRP A 77 -8.39 15.49 -8.24
C TRP A 77 -9.68 16.04 -8.84
N LEU A 78 -10.55 16.63 -8.01
CA LEU A 78 -11.73 17.34 -8.50
C LEU A 78 -11.36 18.55 -9.36
N THR A 79 -10.28 19.25 -9.02
CA THR A 79 -9.76 20.37 -9.83
C THR A 79 -9.26 19.90 -11.20
N ALA A 80 -8.56 18.77 -11.26
CA ALA A 80 -8.10 18.17 -12.51
C ALA A 80 -9.26 17.68 -13.39
N LEU A 81 -10.26 17.05 -12.77
CA LEU A 81 -11.49 16.59 -13.44
C LEU A 81 -12.32 17.76 -13.97
N ASN A 82 -12.35 18.86 -13.22
CA ASN A 82 -13.07 20.10 -13.50
C ASN A 82 -14.56 19.88 -13.87
N PRO A 83 -15.39 19.31 -12.97
CA PRO A 83 -16.78 18.95 -13.28
C PRO A 83 -17.66 20.14 -13.66
N LEU A 84 -17.33 21.36 -13.23
CA LEU A 84 -18.08 22.58 -13.52
C LEU A 84 -17.45 23.46 -14.62
N GLY A 85 -16.37 23.01 -15.26
CA GLY A 85 -15.76 23.69 -16.41
C GLY A 85 -15.05 25.01 -16.10
N ASN A 86 -14.53 25.20 -14.89
CA ASN A 86 -13.76 26.39 -14.50
C ASN A 86 -12.52 26.03 -13.67
N ASP A 87 -11.37 26.38 -14.22
CA ASP A 87 -10.04 26.04 -13.71
C ASP A 87 -9.62 26.78 -12.43
N LYS A 88 -10.47 27.65 -11.87
CA LYS A 88 -10.22 28.37 -10.61
C LYS A 88 -10.84 27.73 -9.38
N TYR A 89 -11.62 26.66 -9.57
CA TYR A 89 -12.34 25.99 -8.50
C TYR A 89 -11.45 25.02 -7.74
N THR A 90 -11.58 25.02 -6.41
CA THR A 90 -10.70 24.27 -5.51
C THR A 90 -11.42 23.14 -4.80
N TYR A 91 -12.75 23.10 -4.74
CA TYR A 91 -13.54 21.99 -4.17
C TYR A 91 -13.09 21.55 -2.77
N PRO A 92 -13.03 22.45 -1.77
CA PRO A 92 -12.53 22.08 -0.45
C PRO A 92 -13.47 21.08 0.25
N THR A 93 -12.90 20.22 1.08
CA THR A 93 -13.66 19.34 1.99
C THR A 93 -13.09 19.46 3.41
N LYS A 94 -13.96 19.38 4.42
CA LYS A 94 -13.60 19.46 5.84
C LYS A 94 -14.01 18.22 6.62
N ASN A 95 -14.96 17.47 6.10
CA ASN A 95 -15.44 16.24 6.70
C ASN A 95 -14.77 15.02 6.06
N LEU A 96 -14.73 13.94 6.84
CA LEU A 96 -14.52 12.58 6.36
C LEU A 96 -15.85 12.06 5.82
N TYR A 97 -15.79 11.17 4.83
CA TYR A 97 -16.97 10.51 4.28
C TYR A 97 -16.80 9.00 4.26
N ARG A 98 -17.83 8.27 4.67
CA ARG A 98 -17.79 6.82 4.86
C ARG A 98 -18.97 6.11 4.22
N ALA A 99 -18.74 4.87 3.82
CA ALA A 99 -19.78 3.92 3.42
C ALA A 99 -19.52 2.56 4.07
N TYR A 100 -20.51 2.09 4.84
CA TYR A 100 -20.49 0.78 5.48
C TYR A 100 -21.03 -0.28 4.54
N ILE A 101 -20.27 -1.36 4.34
CA ILE A 101 -20.67 -2.45 3.47
C ILE A 101 -21.20 -3.60 4.32
N ASN A 102 -22.51 -3.86 4.20
CA ASN A 102 -23.23 -4.84 5.01
C ASN A 102 -22.96 -4.71 6.52
N PRO A 103 -23.19 -3.55 7.16
CA PRO A 103 -22.81 -3.33 8.56
C PRO A 103 -23.48 -4.31 9.54
N LYS A 104 -24.63 -4.92 9.20
CA LYS A 104 -25.34 -5.83 10.12
C LYS A 104 -24.90 -7.27 10.02
N ASN A 105 -24.70 -7.78 8.80
CA ASN A 105 -24.43 -9.20 8.55
C ASN A 105 -23.01 -9.47 8.04
N GLY A 106 -22.32 -8.43 7.57
CA GLY A 106 -21.02 -8.53 6.92
C GLY A 106 -21.05 -9.34 5.63
N ILE A 107 -19.85 -9.65 5.15
CA ILE A 107 -19.57 -10.64 4.13
C ILE A 107 -19.33 -11.97 4.85
N PRO A 108 -20.16 -13.01 4.66
CA PRO A 108 -20.00 -14.27 5.37
C PRO A 108 -18.69 -15.00 4.97
N PRO A 109 -18.23 -15.96 5.79
CA PRO A 109 -17.15 -16.88 5.42
C PRO A 109 -17.29 -17.46 4.00
N GLY A 110 -16.21 -17.37 3.22
CA GLY A 110 -16.16 -17.78 1.82
C GLY A 110 -16.91 -16.87 0.85
N GLY A 111 -17.47 -15.76 1.31
CA GLY A 111 -18.29 -14.84 0.53
C GLY A 111 -17.49 -13.77 -0.22
N GLY A 112 -18.15 -13.06 -1.13
CA GLY A 112 -17.58 -11.90 -1.80
C GLY A 112 -18.62 -10.99 -2.46
N LEU A 113 -18.27 -9.72 -2.61
CA LEU A 113 -19.08 -8.67 -3.23
C LEU A 113 -18.21 -7.67 -3.98
N THR A 114 -18.84 -6.83 -4.80
CA THR A 114 -18.20 -5.72 -5.50
C THR A 114 -18.93 -4.43 -5.20
N VAL A 115 -18.18 -3.39 -4.82
CA VAL A 115 -18.65 -2.01 -4.72
C VAL A 115 -18.17 -1.24 -5.94
N THR A 116 -19.09 -0.59 -6.63
CA THR A 116 -18.77 0.33 -7.72
C THR A 116 -18.65 1.74 -7.14
N ILE A 117 -17.49 2.34 -7.37
CA ILE A 117 -17.06 3.63 -6.85
C ILE A 117 -17.14 4.66 -7.99
N PRO A 118 -18.02 5.67 -7.90
CA PRO A 118 -18.00 6.80 -8.83
C PRO A 118 -16.78 7.68 -8.56
N TRP A 119 -16.37 8.52 -9.51
CA TRP A 119 -15.31 9.50 -9.24
C TRP A 119 -15.65 10.38 -8.04
N TYR A 120 -16.85 10.96 -8.05
CA TYR A 120 -17.33 11.81 -6.98
C TYR A 120 -18.81 11.62 -6.69
N SER A 121 -19.22 11.99 -5.49
CA SER A 121 -20.62 12.25 -5.14
C SER A 121 -20.88 13.74 -5.07
N GLN A 122 -21.91 14.25 -5.75
CA GLN A 122 -22.36 15.64 -5.60
C GLN A 122 -23.39 15.71 -4.47
N LEU A 123 -23.16 16.52 -3.43
CA LEU A 123 -24.02 16.57 -2.24
C LEU A 123 -25.14 17.60 -2.33
N VAL A 124 -25.01 18.60 -3.20
CA VAL A 124 -25.99 19.68 -3.37
C VAL A 124 -26.41 19.81 -4.83
N ALA A 125 -27.66 20.20 -5.11
CA ALA A 125 -28.16 20.29 -6.49
C ALA A 125 -27.46 21.38 -7.33
N THR A 126 -27.02 22.47 -6.70
CA THR A 126 -26.35 23.59 -7.37
C THR A 126 -25.09 23.95 -6.58
N PRO A 127 -23.95 23.34 -6.91
CA PRO A 127 -22.74 23.51 -6.11
C PRO A 127 -22.09 24.89 -6.29
N ASP A 128 -21.73 25.50 -5.17
CA ASP A 128 -20.67 26.50 -5.05
C ASP A 128 -19.32 25.78 -4.80
N PRO A 129 -18.45 25.69 -5.82
CA PRO A 129 -17.21 24.92 -5.75
C PRO A 129 -16.10 25.56 -4.90
N THR A 130 -16.38 26.72 -4.29
CA THR A 130 -15.50 27.34 -3.29
C THR A 130 -15.98 27.10 -1.86
N ALA A 131 -17.23 26.65 -1.69
CA ALA A 131 -17.76 26.26 -0.40
C ALA A 131 -17.38 24.80 -0.08
N PRO A 132 -17.07 24.50 1.19
CA PRO A 132 -16.65 23.17 1.57
C PRO A 132 -17.79 22.16 1.54
N ASP A 133 -17.44 20.88 1.43
CA ASP A 133 -18.35 19.74 1.70
C ASP A 133 -19.55 19.67 0.74
N GLN A 134 -19.32 20.01 -0.53
CA GLN A 134 -20.33 19.91 -1.59
C GLN A 134 -20.11 18.74 -2.55
N TYR A 135 -18.90 18.17 -2.50
CA TYR A 135 -18.50 16.99 -3.24
C TYR A 135 -17.80 16.02 -2.28
N ILE A 136 -17.88 14.74 -2.60
CA ILE A 136 -17.02 13.70 -2.03
C ILE A 136 -16.15 13.20 -3.18
N ASP A 137 -14.83 13.31 -3.08
CA ASP A 137 -13.89 12.67 -4.01
C ASP A 137 -13.61 11.25 -3.53
N TRP A 138 -13.99 10.25 -4.31
CA TRP A 138 -13.78 8.85 -3.97
C TRP A 138 -12.48 8.26 -4.53
N PHE A 139 -11.76 9.01 -5.35
CA PHE A 139 -10.60 8.57 -6.11
C PHE A 139 -9.28 9.04 -5.50
N ASN A 140 -9.30 10.03 -4.60
CA ASN A 140 -8.13 10.60 -3.94
C ASN A 140 -7.97 10.10 -2.49
N GLY A 141 -6.92 9.33 -2.21
CA GLY A 141 -6.54 8.96 -0.84
C GLY A 141 -7.61 8.19 -0.06
N GLY A 142 -8.24 7.21 -0.71
CA GLY A 142 -9.26 6.37 -0.11
C GLY A 142 -8.70 5.24 0.74
N ARG A 143 -9.49 4.81 1.72
CA ARG A 143 -9.18 3.72 2.64
C ARG A 143 -10.28 2.68 2.66
N VAL A 144 -9.90 1.43 2.85
CA VAL A 144 -10.81 0.33 3.15
C VAL A 144 -10.39 -0.32 4.45
N TYR A 145 -11.21 -0.10 5.48
CA TYR A 145 -11.03 -0.74 6.77
C TYR A 145 -11.71 -2.10 6.79
N LEU A 146 -10.96 -3.14 7.16
CA LEU A 146 -11.42 -4.51 7.27
C LEU A 146 -11.54 -4.90 8.73
N ILE A 147 -12.74 -5.33 9.13
CA ILE A 147 -13.06 -5.66 10.53
C ILE A 147 -13.73 -7.04 10.60
N ASP A 148 -13.26 -7.92 11.49
CA ASP A 148 -13.82 -9.27 11.68
C ASP A 148 -14.59 -9.43 13.01
N ASN A 149 -14.81 -8.32 13.72
CA ASN A 149 -15.50 -8.28 15.01
C ASN A 149 -16.76 -7.39 14.94
N PRO A 150 -17.97 -7.94 15.13
CA PRO A 150 -19.21 -7.16 15.08
C PRO A 150 -19.30 -6.09 16.18
N ASP A 151 -18.79 -6.35 17.40
CA ASP A 151 -18.81 -5.36 18.49
C ASP A 151 -18.01 -4.11 18.12
N VAL A 152 -16.97 -4.27 17.29
CA VAL A 152 -16.14 -3.16 16.80
C VAL A 152 -16.89 -2.36 15.75
N ILE A 153 -17.63 -3.02 14.86
CA ILE A 153 -18.44 -2.33 13.84
C ILE A 153 -19.59 -1.56 14.46
N ASP A 154 -20.28 -2.14 15.45
CA ASP A 154 -21.31 -1.44 16.20
C ASP A 154 -20.70 -0.19 16.87
N ALA A 155 -19.53 -0.33 17.47
CA ALA A 155 -18.79 0.78 18.06
C ALA A 155 -18.41 1.88 17.05
N PHE A 156 -18.01 1.52 15.83
CA PHE A 156 -17.75 2.47 14.72
C PHE A 156 -19.04 3.17 14.29
N PHE A 157 -20.03 2.38 13.90
CA PHE A 157 -21.29 2.85 13.33
C PHE A 157 -22.07 3.72 14.31
N ASP A 158 -22.08 3.39 15.61
CA ASP A 158 -22.81 4.16 16.62
C ASP A 158 -22.17 5.51 16.94
N THR A 159 -20.89 5.71 16.62
CA THR A 159 -20.24 7.03 16.74
C THR A 159 -20.58 7.96 15.57
N GLU A 160 -21.07 7.40 14.46
CA GLU A 160 -21.26 8.09 13.19
C GLU A 160 -22.73 8.24 12.85
N LYS A 161 -23.30 9.42 13.10
CA LYS A 161 -24.76 9.60 13.10
C LYS A 161 -25.29 10.49 12.00
N THR A 162 -24.45 11.01 11.11
CA THR A 162 -24.88 12.00 10.11
C THR A 162 -24.94 11.37 8.71
N PRO A 163 -26.06 10.73 8.33
CA PRO A 163 -26.22 10.24 6.97
C PRO A 163 -26.27 11.40 5.99
N VAL A 164 -25.64 11.23 4.84
CA VAL A 164 -25.67 12.17 3.72
C VAL A 164 -26.25 11.48 2.48
N ALA A 165 -27.17 12.17 1.81
CA ALA A 165 -27.80 11.68 0.60
C ALA A 165 -27.23 12.45 -0.60
N PRO A 166 -26.42 11.80 -1.46
CA PRO A 166 -25.86 12.48 -2.60
C PRO A 166 -26.95 12.78 -3.63
N HIS A 167 -26.87 13.97 -4.24
CA HIS A 167 -27.69 14.35 -5.40
C HIS A 167 -27.37 13.49 -6.62
N SER A 168 -26.09 13.15 -6.82
CA SER A 168 -25.63 12.25 -7.88
C SER A 168 -24.35 11.52 -7.47
N GLY A 169 -24.05 10.40 -8.14
CA GLY A 169 -22.81 9.63 -7.94
C GLY A 169 -22.75 8.90 -6.59
N ASN A 170 -23.67 7.98 -6.32
CA ASN A 170 -23.61 7.15 -5.11
C ASN A 170 -22.77 5.87 -5.31
N LEU A 171 -22.20 5.33 -4.23
CA LEU A 171 -21.58 4.01 -4.22
C LEU A 171 -22.68 2.95 -4.32
N THR A 172 -22.42 1.93 -5.14
CA THR A 172 -23.36 0.81 -5.32
C THR A 172 -22.71 -0.52 -5.02
N CYS A 173 -23.45 -1.41 -4.38
CA CYS A 173 -22.99 -2.74 -4.01
C CYS A 173 -23.73 -3.80 -4.82
N ALA A 174 -22.99 -4.79 -5.33
CA ALA A 174 -23.54 -5.96 -5.97
C ALA A 174 -22.83 -7.25 -5.49
N PRO A 175 -23.54 -8.40 -5.46
CA PRO A 175 -22.88 -9.69 -5.26
C PRO A 175 -21.78 -9.93 -6.28
N TYR A 176 -20.66 -10.51 -5.86
CA TYR A 176 -19.65 -10.97 -6.81
C TYR A 176 -20.16 -12.22 -7.53
N MET A 177 -20.12 -12.20 -8.86
CA MET A 177 -20.70 -13.24 -9.70
C MET A 177 -19.67 -14.21 -10.30
N GLY A 178 -18.38 -14.00 -10.02
CA GLY A 178 -17.29 -14.85 -10.49
C GLY A 178 -16.86 -15.91 -9.47
N GLY A 179 -16.00 -16.83 -9.92
CA GLY A 179 -15.26 -17.74 -9.04
C GLY A 179 -16.10 -18.72 -8.19
N GLN A 180 -15.46 -19.34 -7.21
CA GLN A 180 -16.12 -20.17 -6.20
C GLN A 180 -16.18 -19.39 -4.88
N VAL A 181 -17.15 -18.48 -4.77
CA VAL A 181 -17.52 -17.81 -3.52
C VAL A 181 -18.96 -18.10 -3.16
N THR A 182 -19.27 -18.10 -1.87
CA THR A 182 -20.65 -18.04 -1.39
C THR A 182 -21.25 -16.72 -1.88
N ARG A 183 -22.43 -16.78 -2.49
CA ARG A 183 -23.09 -15.56 -2.98
C ARG A 183 -23.47 -14.67 -1.78
N THR A 184 -22.79 -13.53 -1.66
CA THR A 184 -23.11 -12.52 -0.65
C THR A 184 -24.12 -11.53 -1.21
N THR A 185 -25.25 -11.36 -0.54
CA THR A 185 -26.21 -10.31 -0.89
C THR A 185 -25.79 -8.99 -0.26
N CYS A 186 -25.85 -7.89 -1.01
CA CYS A 186 -25.69 -6.56 -0.44
C CYS A 186 -26.97 -6.18 0.32
N GLU A 187 -26.83 -5.72 1.57
CA GLU A 187 -27.96 -5.24 2.37
C GLU A 187 -28.64 -4.04 1.71
N GLN A 188 -27.85 -3.21 1.01
CA GLN A 188 -28.30 -2.08 0.24
C GLN A 188 -27.59 -2.08 -1.12
N ALA A 189 -28.35 -2.00 -2.22
CA ALA A 189 -27.77 -1.88 -3.55
C ALA A 189 -27.15 -0.50 -3.81
N SER A 190 -27.72 0.54 -3.21
CA SER A 190 -27.16 1.89 -3.13
C SER A 190 -26.77 2.13 -1.68
N LEU A 191 -25.49 2.35 -1.41
CA LEU A 191 -25.00 2.45 -0.03
C LEU A 191 -25.45 3.76 0.63
N THR A 192 -25.69 3.70 1.93
CA THR A 192 -25.85 4.90 2.75
C THR A 192 -24.47 5.49 3.01
N LEU A 193 -24.33 6.80 2.77
CA LEU A 193 -23.09 7.54 3.03
C LEU A 193 -23.22 8.29 4.36
N TYR A 194 -22.12 8.44 5.07
CA TYR A 194 -22.02 9.15 6.34
C TYR A 194 -20.96 10.24 6.23
N SER A 195 -21.15 11.32 7.00
CA SER A 195 -20.22 12.44 7.07
C SER A 195 -19.88 12.76 8.52
N ASP A 196 -18.59 12.87 8.81
CA ASP A 196 -18.10 13.13 10.15
C ASP A 196 -17.03 14.22 10.15
N PRO A 197 -16.94 15.05 11.21
CA PRO A 197 -15.84 15.97 11.37
C PRO A 197 -14.50 15.23 11.34
N GLN A 198 -13.44 15.87 10.84
CA GLN A 198 -12.08 15.31 10.83
C GLN A 198 -11.65 14.70 12.18
N SER A 199 -12.03 15.32 13.30
CA SER A 199 -11.68 14.83 14.65
C SER A 199 -12.26 13.46 14.99
N ASN A 200 -13.25 13.00 14.22
CA ASN A 200 -13.97 11.74 14.40
C ASN A 200 -13.49 10.70 13.37
N GLY A 201 -12.19 10.75 13.02
CA GLY A 201 -11.49 9.65 12.37
C GLY A 201 -11.73 8.32 13.09
N ILE A 202 -11.50 7.20 12.40
CA ILE A 202 -11.53 5.89 13.04
C ILE A 202 -10.60 5.91 14.26
N ALA A 203 -11.16 5.57 15.43
CA ALA A 203 -10.43 5.66 16.68
C ALA A 203 -9.22 4.71 16.65
N PRO A 204 -8.03 5.18 17.07
CA PRO A 204 -6.80 4.40 17.00
C PRO A 204 -6.79 3.20 17.95
N ASP A 205 -7.82 3.03 18.79
CA ASP A 205 -7.99 1.92 19.73
C ASP A 205 -9.12 0.96 19.33
N LEU A 206 -9.62 1.06 18.08
CA LEU A 206 -10.54 0.10 17.48
C LEU A 206 -9.84 -0.82 16.45
N PRO A 207 -9.90 -2.16 16.62
CA PRO A 207 -9.19 -3.08 15.74
C PRO A 207 -9.71 -3.07 14.30
N ASN A 208 -8.80 -2.85 13.35
CA ASN A 208 -9.08 -2.90 11.92
C ASN A 208 -7.78 -3.20 11.16
N GLN A 209 -7.92 -3.69 9.94
CA GLN A 209 -6.83 -3.71 8.97
C GLN A 209 -7.09 -2.69 7.88
N ASN A 210 -6.13 -1.80 7.65
CA ASN A 210 -6.21 -0.76 6.64
C ASN A 210 -5.64 -1.24 5.29
N VAL A 211 -6.29 -0.80 4.22
CA VAL A 211 -5.85 -0.86 2.82
C VAL A 211 -6.10 0.51 2.23
N GLU A 212 -5.13 1.05 1.49
CA GLU A 212 -5.24 2.39 0.92
C GLU A 212 -5.27 2.31 -0.62
N TYR A 213 -5.91 3.29 -1.24
CA TYR A 213 -5.96 3.40 -2.70
C TYR A 213 -6.08 4.85 -3.18
N THR A 214 -5.61 5.09 -4.40
CA THR A 214 -5.91 6.27 -5.22
C THR A 214 -6.17 5.80 -6.64
N PHE A 215 -7.34 6.10 -7.20
CA PHE A 215 -7.80 5.45 -8.44
C PHE A 215 -7.38 6.14 -9.75
N VAL A 216 -6.75 7.30 -9.65
CA VAL A 216 -6.26 8.12 -10.76
C VAL A 216 -5.01 8.85 -10.31
N ASN A 217 -4.01 8.97 -11.18
CA ASN A 217 -2.85 9.82 -10.89
C ASN A 217 -3.13 11.25 -11.35
N VAL A 218 -2.92 12.20 -10.45
CA VAL A 218 -2.98 13.63 -10.74
C VAL A 218 -1.60 14.24 -10.56
N ARG A 219 -1.24 15.11 -11.51
CA ARG A 219 -0.02 15.90 -11.46
C ARG A 219 -0.37 17.37 -11.46
N THR A 220 0.29 18.12 -10.58
CA THR A 220 0.15 19.59 -10.50
C THR A 220 1.46 20.24 -10.94
N PRO A 221 1.60 20.65 -12.22
CA PRO A 221 2.80 21.35 -12.67
C PRO A 221 2.94 22.72 -12.01
N ALA A 222 4.17 23.17 -11.78
CA ALA A 222 4.44 24.44 -11.12
C ALA A 222 3.75 25.62 -11.84
N GLY A 223 2.93 26.36 -11.09
CA GLY A 223 2.17 27.51 -11.60
C GLY A 223 1.04 27.16 -12.57
N GLN A 224 0.70 25.87 -12.72
CA GLN A 224 -0.40 25.39 -13.56
C GLN A 224 -1.45 24.66 -12.71
N ARG A 225 -2.63 24.46 -13.30
CA ARG A 225 -3.68 23.67 -12.66
C ARG A 225 -3.32 22.18 -12.62
N PRO A 226 -3.85 21.44 -11.63
CA PRO A 226 -3.81 19.98 -11.64
C PRO A 226 -4.36 19.40 -12.96
N ILE A 227 -3.71 18.34 -13.44
CA ILE A 227 -4.11 17.58 -14.62
C ILE A 227 -4.11 16.08 -14.32
N ILE A 228 -5.03 15.34 -14.94
CA ILE A 228 -5.02 13.88 -14.92
C ILE A 228 -3.78 13.41 -15.69
N ASN A 229 -2.89 12.70 -15.00
CA ASN A 229 -1.68 12.12 -15.58
C ASN A 229 -2.01 10.79 -16.27
N ASP A 230 -2.72 9.91 -15.57
CA ASP A 230 -3.18 8.60 -16.05
C ASP A 230 -4.29 8.06 -15.13
N TYR A 231 -4.87 6.90 -15.48
CA TYR A 231 -5.96 6.24 -14.76
C TYR A 231 -5.48 5.02 -13.94
N ASN A 232 -4.19 4.96 -13.61
CA ASN A 232 -3.67 3.90 -12.79
C ASN A 232 -4.27 3.95 -11.39
N VAL A 233 -4.27 2.78 -10.77
CA VAL A 233 -4.63 2.57 -9.38
C VAL A 233 -3.33 2.51 -8.58
N ASP A 234 -3.15 3.50 -7.71
CA ASP A 234 -2.21 3.47 -6.60
C ASP A 234 -2.86 2.69 -5.45
N TYR A 235 -2.15 1.74 -4.83
CA TYR A 235 -2.70 0.93 -3.76
C TYR A 235 -1.62 0.30 -2.89
N ASP A 236 -1.95 0.14 -1.60
CA ASP A 236 -1.07 -0.51 -0.63
C ASP A 236 -1.84 -1.24 0.48
N VAL A 237 -1.12 -2.18 1.11
CA VAL A 237 -1.52 -2.76 2.40
C VAL A 237 -0.64 -2.11 3.45
N SER A 238 -1.23 -1.28 4.30
CA SER A 238 -0.51 -0.59 5.36
C SER A 238 -0.50 -1.43 6.64
N TYR A 239 0.66 -2.04 6.94
CA TYR A 239 0.96 -2.57 8.28
C TYR A 239 1.86 -1.62 9.08
N VAL A 240 2.15 -0.41 8.59
CA VAL A 240 3.00 0.57 9.29
C VAL A 240 2.48 0.80 10.71
N ASP A 241 1.19 1.08 10.82
CA ASP A 241 0.58 1.46 12.08
C ASP A 241 0.22 0.25 12.92
N THR A 242 -0.42 -0.75 12.32
CA THR A 242 -0.91 -1.93 13.03
C THR A 242 -1.01 -3.16 12.14
N VAL A 243 -1.00 -4.35 12.76
CA VAL A 243 -1.36 -5.61 12.10
C VAL A 243 -2.60 -6.20 12.75
N TYR A 244 -3.64 -6.40 11.94
CA TYR A 244 -4.87 -7.01 12.41
C TYR A 244 -5.40 -8.11 11.50
N LEU A 245 -5.37 -8.01 10.17
CA LEU A 245 -5.90 -9.05 9.29
C LEU A 245 -4.93 -9.37 8.15
N PRO A 246 -4.90 -10.64 7.67
CA PRO A 246 -4.06 -11.00 6.54
C PRO A 246 -4.80 -10.60 5.26
N VAL A 247 -4.18 -9.74 4.45
CA VAL A 247 -4.78 -9.20 3.24
C VAL A 247 -3.87 -9.47 2.06
N ALA A 248 -4.45 -9.96 0.98
CA ALA A 248 -3.85 -9.97 -0.34
C ALA A 248 -4.60 -8.96 -1.23
N LEU A 249 -3.87 -8.04 -1.83
CA LEU A 249 -4.39 -6.88 -2.56
C LEU A 249 -3.80 -6.82 -3.97
N GLU A 250 -4.62 -6.69 -4.99
CA GLU A 250 -4.16 -6.53 -6.39
C GLU A 250 -5.13 -5.65 -7.18
N PRO A 251 -4.74 -5.04 -8.32
CA PRO A 251 -5.64 -4.24 -9.12
C PRO A 251 -6.64 -5.14 -9.85
N VAL A 252 -7.84 -4.61 -10.08
CA VAL A 252 -8.81 -5.21 -10.99
C VAL A 252 -8.33 -4.89 -12.40
N ASP A 253 -7.65 -5.82 -13.04
CA ASP A 253 -7.30 -5.66 -14.45
C ASP A 253 -7.50 -6.98 -15.22
N SER A 254 -7.61 -6.87 -16.55
CA SER A 254 -7.67 -8.02 -17.44
C SER A 254 -6.68 -7.85 -18.58
N PRO A 255 -5.63 -8.68 -18.68
CA PRO A 255 -5.19 -9.70 -17.72
C PRO A 255 -4.21 -9.14 -16.67
N SER A 256 -4.47 -9.39 -15.37
CA SER A 256 -3.58 -8.96 -14.28
C SER A 256 -2.60 -10.06 -13.96
N ASN A 257 -1.31 -9.74 -13.96
CA ASN A 257 -0.27 -10.73 -13.72
C ASN A 257 0.93 -10.16 -12.94
N ILE A 258 0.71 -9.04 -12.25
CA ILE A 258 1.73 -8.43 -11.39
C ILE A 258 1.88 -9.21 -10.06
N GLY A 259 0.79 -9.77 -9.53
CA GLY A 259 0.76 -10.46 -8.24
C GLY A 259 0.19 -9.58 -7.13
N TYR A 260 -0.14 -10.19 -5.99
CA TYR A 260 -0.76 -9.48 -4.87
C TYR A 260 0.27 -8.84 -3.92
N LEU A 261 -0.07 -7.71 -3.32
CA LEU A 261 0.56 -7.13 -2.13
C LEU A 261 -0.02 -7.73 -0.85
N GLY A 262 0.76 -7.77 0.22
CA GLY A 262 0.39 -8.33 1.52
C GLY A 262 0.69 -9.83 1.66
N THR A 263 -0.26 -10.63 2.17
CA THR A 263 -0.03 -12.04 2.49
C THR A 263 -1.24 -12.92 2.16
N ASP A 264 -0.98 -14.18 1.80
CA ASP A 264 -1.99 -15.20 1.57
C ASP A 264 -2.29 -16.04 2.83
N ASN A 265 -1.73 -15.68 3.99
CA ASN A 265 -2.00 -16.38 5.24
C ASN A 265 -3.50 -16.44 5.54
N THR A 266 -3.93 -17.56 6.11
CA THR A 266 -5.26 -17.65 6.74
C THR A 266 -5.33 -16.79 8.00
N VAL A 267 -6.54 -16.39 8.40
CA VAL A 267 -6.76 -15.66 9.67
C VAL A 267 -6.16 -16.42 10.85
N VAL A 268 -6.33 -17.75 10.90
CA VAL A 268 -5.79 -18.60 11.97
C VAL A 268 -4.26 -18.55 12.03
N GLN A 269 -3.58 -18.64 10.88
CA GLN A 269 -2.12 -18.52 10.81
C GLN A 269 -1.66 -17.16 11.30
N LEU A 270 -2.29 -16.06 10.84
CA LEU A 270 -1.97 -14.72 11.31
C LEU A 270 -2.09 -14.63 12.83
N ARG A 271 -3.23 -15.02 13.42
CA ARG A 271 -3.42 -14.94 14.87
C ARG A 271 -2.36 -15.75 15.63
N GLY A 272 -1.98 -16.91 15.11
CA GLY A 272 -0.88 -17.72 15.63
C GLY A 272 0.45 -16.97 15.63
N TYR A 273 0.82 -16.35 14.50
CA TYR A 273 2.03 -15.55 14.37
C TYR A 273 2.04 -14.33 15.27
N LEU A 274 0.93 -13.59 15.37
CA LEU A 274 0.81 -12.45 16.27
C LEU A 274 1.02 -12.86 17.73
N ASN A 275 0.40 -13.96 18.17
CA ASN A 275 0.58 -14.48 19.53
C ASN A 275 2.00 -14.95 19.81
N GLN A 276 2.59 -15.68 18.85
CA GLN A 276 3.99 -16.10 18.95
C GLN A 276 4.92 -14.90 19.04
N PHE A 277 4.75 -13.91 18.16
CA PHE A 277 5.57 -12.72 18.13
C PHE A 277 5.47 -11.92 19.42
N ALA A 278 4.25 -11.64 19.88
CA ALA A 278 4.00 -10.94 21.14
C ALA A 278 4.65 -11.68 22.33
N SER A 279 4.53 -13.00 22.38
CA SER A 279 5.17 -13.81 23.44
C SER A 279 6.70 -13.78 23.36
N VAL A 280 7.29 -13.89 22.18
CA VAL A 280 8.75 -13.98 22.02
C VAL A 280 9.42 -12.61 22.20
N GLN A 281 8.81 -11.55 21.69
CA GLN A 281 9.35 -10.19 21.73
C GLN A 281 8.87 -9.38 22.94
N ASN A 282 7.97 -9.93 23.76
CA ASN A 282 7.21 -9.19 24.77
C ASN A 282 6.51 -7.96 24.17
N TRP A 283 6.04 -8.11 22.93
CA TRP A 283 5.40 -7.04 22.18
C TRP A 283 4.00 -6.78 22.73
N PRO A 284 3.58 -5.52 22.91
CA PRO A 284 2.26 -5.22 23.43
C PRO A 284 1.17 -5.57 22.42
N TYR A 285 -0.04 -5.73 22.96
CA TYR A 285 -1.27 -5.62 22.20
C TYR A 285 -1.89 -4.27 22.48
N TYR A 286 -2.72 -3.80 21.57
CA TYR A 286 -3.67 -2.75 21.91
C TYR A 286 -4.63 -3.21 23.00
N VAL A 287 -4.88 -2.33 23.95
CA VAL A 287 -5.99 -2.41 24.90
C VAL A 287 -6.99 -1.34 24.52
N THR A 288 -8.24 -1.71 24.28
CA THR A 288 -9.26 -0.72 23.97
C THR A 288 -9.57 0.11 25.22
N LYS A 289 -9.65 1.43 25.04
CA LYS A 289 -10.23 2.35 26.03
C LYS A 289 -11.66 2.71 25.67
N TYR A 290 -12.24 2.04 24.67
CA TYR A 290 -13.59 2.29 24.21
C TYR A 290 -14.57 2.07 25.37
N SER A 291 -14.89 3.16 26.05
CA SER A 291 -16.08 3.30 26.85
C SER A 291 -17.17 3.68 25.86
N ALA A 292 -18.01 2.71 25.50
CA ALA A 292 -19.18 2.99 24.70
C ALA A 292 -19.94 4.18 25.32
N PRO A 293 -20.39 5.15 24.53
CA PRO A 293 -21.27 6.18 25.06
C PRO A 293 -22.47 5.47 25.69
N ASN A 294 -22.70 5.67 27.00
CA ASN A 294 -23.83 5.15 27.81
C ASN A 294 -23.63 3.85 28.65
N ASN A 295 -22.45 3.56 29.19
CA ASN A 295 -22.19 2.38 30.04
C ASN A 295 -22.37 1.02 29.33
N GLU A 296 -22.30 0.98 28.00
CA GLU A 296 -22.29 -0.31 27.30
C GLU A 296 -20.93 -0.98 27.46
N LYS A 297 -20.95 -2.32 27.42
CA LYS A 297 -19.75 -3.14 27.62
C LYS A 297 -18.73 -2.82 26.52
N PRO A 298 -17.44 -2.59 26.85
CA PRO A 298 -16.40 -2.44 25.84
C PRO A 298 -16.41 -3.62 24.86
N PRO A 299 -16.06 -3.40 23.57
CA PRO A 299 -15.96 -4.47 22.58
C PRO A 299 -15.12 -5.62 23.11
N ASN A 300 -15.60 -6.85 22.96
CA ASN A 300 -14.81 -8.00 23.38
C ASN A 300 -13.67 -8.20 22.37
N LEU A 301 -12.49 -7.70 22.70
CA LEU A 301 -11.29 -7.90 21.89
C LEU A 301 -10.74 -9.31 22.09
N SER A 302 -11.28 -10.28 21.37
CA SER A 302 -10.83 -11.67 21.41
C SER A 302 -9.62 -11.95 20.51
N HIS A 303 -9.26 -11.02 19.62
CA HIS A 303 -8.25 -11.23 18.58
C HIS A 303 -7.01 -10.37 18.83
N PRO A 304 -5.79 -10.93 18.67
CA PRO A 304 -4.57 -10.15 18.81
C PRO A 304 -4.51 -9.05 17.74
N TRP A 305 -4.24 -7.84 18.19
CA TRP A 305 -4.04 -6.64 17.38
C TRP A 305 -2.77 -5.95 17.85
N ILE A 306 -1.81 -5.82 16.95
CA ILE A 306 -0.43 -5.48 17.30
C ILE A 306 -0.05 -4.11 16.71
N PRO A 307 0.45 -3.15 17.51
CA PRO A 307 1.00 -1.89 17.03
C PRO A 307 2.31 -2.09 16.27
N GLY A 308 2.52 -1.28 15.24
CA GLY A 308 3.80 -1.06 14.60
C GLY A 308 4.81 -0.39 15.52
N ALA A 309 6.07 -0.36 15.11
CA ALA A 309 7.17 0.07 15.97
C ALA A 309 7.05 1.54 16.39
N ASP A 310 6.70 2.46 15.48
CA ASP A 310 6.46 3.87 15.81
C ASP A 310 5.24 4.01 16.75
N LYS A 311 4.16 3.28 16.48
CA LYS A 311 2.93 3.28 17.27
C LYS A 311 3.13 2.77 18.68
N THR A 312 4.10 1.86 18.91
CA THR A 312 4.45 1.49 20.28
C THR A 312 4.95 2.67 21.12
N PHE A 313 5.57 3.69 20.51
CA PHE A 313 6.05 4.88 21.22
C PHE A 313 4.97 5.96 21.38
N THR A 314 4.06 6.11 20.40
CA THR A 314 2.98 7.09 20.50
C THR A 314 1.89 6.61 21.46
N ASP A 315 1.49 5.34 21.33
CA ASP A 315 0.25 4.84 21.93
C ASP A 315 0.45 4.35 23.36
N ILE A 316 1.70 4.03 23.74
CA ILE A 316 2.08 3.79 25.14
C ILE A 316 1.82 5.02 26.01
N SER A 317 2.11 6.22 25.49
CA SER A 317 1.88 7.49 26.22
C SER A 317 0.39 7.78 26.36
N ALA A 318 -0.40 7.37 25.36
CA ALA A 318 -1.85 7.40 25.41
C ALA A 318 -2.45 6.29 26.28
N GLY A 319 -1.64 5.37 26.83
CA GLY A 319 -2.06 4.24 27.65
C GLY A 319 -2.91 3.21 26.90
N LEU A 320 -2.76 3.10 25.58
CA LEU A 320 -3.52 2.19 24.72
C LEU A 320 -2.87 0.81 24.57
N LEU A 321 -1.76 0.54 25.28
CA LEU A 321 -1.00 -0.70 25.12
C LEU A 321 -1.00 -1.55 26.40
N SER A 322 -0.99 -2.87 26.25
CA SER A 322 -1.04 -3.83 27.36
C SER A 322 0.25 -3.93 28.19
N SER A 323 1.38 -3.47 27.64
CA SER A 323 2.70 -3.58 28.26
C SER A 323 3.65 -2.52 27.70
N THR A 324 4.68 -2.17 28.48
CA THR A 324 5.77 -1.28 28.07
C THR A 324 7.06 -2.02 27.70
N THR A 325 7.11 -3.34 27.93
CA THR A 325 8.37 -4.10 27.91
C THR A 325 9.11 -4.05 26.57
N ALA A 326 8.40 -4.14 25.44
CA ALA A 326 9.05 -4.00 24.14
C ALA A 326 9.66 -2.60 23.94
N VAL A 327 8.93 -1.54 24.31
CA VAL A 327 9.42 -0.15 24.24
C VAL A 327 10.67 0.03 25.11
N ASP A 328 10.65 -0.50 26.33
CA ASP A 328 11.82 -0.53 27.23
C ASP A 328 13.02 -1.23 26.58
N ASN A 329 12.79 -2.34 25.88
CA ASN A 329 13.84 -3.10 25.21
C ASN A 329 14.43 -2.33 24.01
N LEU A 330 13.59 -1.68 23.20
CA LEU A 330 14.04 -0.85 22.07
C LEU A 330 14.85 0.36 22.55
N ILE A 331 14.43 1.02 23.64
CA ILE A 331 15.18 2.13 24.26
C ILE A 331 16.53 1.63 24.80
N LYS A 332 16.54 0.52 25.54
CA LYS A 332 17.79 -0.06 26.08
C LYS A 332 18.75 -0.43 24.97
N GLN A 333 18.26 -1.06 23.90
CA GLN A 333 19.07 -1.39 22.73
C GLN A 333 19.65 -0.11 22.12
N TRP A 334 18.82 0.90 21.83
CA TRP A 334 19.27 2.16 21.25
C TRP A 334 20.39 2.80 22.09
N VAL A 335 20.17 2.97 23.40
CA VAL A 335 21.17 3.54 24.31
C VAL A 335 22.47 2.73 24.30
N VAL A 336 22.39 1.40 24.41
CA VAL A 336 23.60 0.55 24.37
C VAL A 336 24.35 0.70 23.05
N CYS A 337 23.63 0.78 21.93
CA CYS A 337 24.21 0.90 20.60
C CYS A 337 24.79 2.30 20.33
N THR A 338 24.30 3.36 20.98
CA THR A 338 24.77 4.73 20.72
C THR A 338 25.83 5.22 21.70
N THR A 339 25.80 4.80 22.97
CA THR A 339 26.71 5.34 24.00
C THR A 339 28.03 4.59 24.16
N SER A 340 28.11 3.33 23.73
CA SER A 340 29.33 2.54 23.86
C SER A 340 30.28 2.81 22.69
N THR A 341 31.59 2.88 22.96
CA THR A 341 32.61 3.09 21.93
C THR A 341 32.80 1.89 21.00
N ASN A 342 32.40 0.67 21.44
CA ASN A 342 32.44 -0.54 20.63
C ASN A 342 31.58 -1.70 21.20
N PRO A 343 30.24 -1.58 21.25
CA PRO A 343 29.33 -2.60 21.77
C PRO A 343 29.10 -3.77 20.80
N ARG A 344 30.09 -4.18 19.99
CA ARG A 344 29.96 -5.16 18.89
C ARG A 344 29.10 -6.40 19.19
N SER A 345 29.09 -6.89 20.44
CA SER A 345 28.32 -8.07 20.83
C SER A 345 26.79 -7.82 20.89
N PRO A 346 26.25 -6.83 21.64
CA PRO A 346 24.82 -6.51 21.57
C PRO A 346 24.42 -5.70 20.32
N CYS A 347 25.35 -4.98 19.69
CA CYS A 347 25.06 -4.04 18.61
C CYS A 347 26.12 -4.15 17.49
N PRO A 348 25.99 -5.14 16.59
CA PRO A 348 26.94 -5.29 15.49
C PRO A 348 26.96 -4.07 14.55
N ASP A 349 25.81 -3.40 14.39
CA ASP A 349 25.62 -2.23 13.54
C ASP A 349 25.74 -0.88 14.31
N TYR A 350 26.42 -0.84 15.46
CA TYR A 350 26.41 0.32 16.39
C TYR A 350 26.81 1.67 15.74
N GLN A 351 27.72 1.66 14.75
CA GLN A 351 28.14 2.88 14.05
C GLN A 351 26.98 3.54 13.30
N LEU A 352 26.05 2.73 12.81
CA LEU A 352 24.85 3.21 12.14
C LEU A 352 23.86 3.81 13.14
N TYR A 353 23.66 3.18 14.31
CA TYR A 353 22.88 3.78 15.40
C TYR A 353 23.43 5.15 15.79
N GLN A 354 24.76 5.28 15.95
CA GLN A 354 25.41 6.55 16.28
C GLN A 354 25.20 7.61 15.18
N THR A 355 25.29 7.21 13.92
CA THR A 355 25.06 8.11 12.78
C THR A 355 23.60 8.58 12.73
N LEU A 356 22.64 7.67 12.94
CA LEU A 356 21.21 8.01 13.01
C LEU A 356 20.90 8.92 14.20
N GLN A 357 21.47 8.66 15.37
CA GLN A 357 21.32 9.55 16.53
C GLN A 357 21.85 10.95 16.23
N GLY A 358 23.01 11.06 15.58
CA GLY A 358 23.57 12.35 15.16
C GLY A 358 22.66 13.09 14.17
N PHE A 359 22.08 12.37 13.20
CA PHE A 359 21.15 12.92 12.22
C PHE A 359 19.87 13.46 12.88
N PHE A 360 19.17 12.65 13.67
CA PHE A 360 17.94 13.09 14.33
C PHE A 360 18.19 14.13 15.42
N THR A 361 19.37 14.15 16.05
CA THR A 361 19.77 15.24 16.95
C THR A 361 19.92 16.55 16.18
N ALA A 362 20.58 16.55 15.02
CA ALA A 362 20.69 17.75 14.18
C ALA A 362 19.33 18.22 13.64
N ASN A 363 18.42 17.29 13.30
CA ASN A 363 17.06 17.62 12.90
C ASN A 363 16.29 18.26 14.07
N TYR A 364 16.40 17.72 15.28
CA TYR A 364 15.82 18.32 16.48
C TYR A 364 16.39 19.71 16.81
N ASP A 365 17.71 19.89 16.73
CA ASP A 365 18.37 21.17 17.02
C ASP A 365 17.98 22.28 16.00
N ASN A 366 17.60 21.89 14.79
CA ASN A 366 17.02 22.81 13.80
C ASN A 366 15.57 23.19 14.15
N TYR A 367 14.81 22.24 14.70
CA TYR A 367 13.43 22.45 15.16
C TYR A 367 13.34 23.28 16.44
N TYR A 368 14.17 22.99 17.45
CA TYR A 368 14.14 23.61 18.77
C TYR A 368 15.48 24.22 19.16
N GLN A 369 15.51 25.55 19.34
CA GLN A 369 16.66 26.28 19.87
C GLN A 369 16.29 27.02 21.16
N PRO A 370 16.86 26.64 22.32
CA PRO A 370 16.62 27.34 23.57
C PRO A 370 16.97 28.84 23.48
N GLY A 371 16.04 29.71 23.88
CA GLY A 371 16.28 31.16 23.94
C GLY A 371 16.17 31.92 22.62
N GLN A 372 15.82 31.25 21.52
CA GLN A 372 15.38 31.91 20.28
C GLN A 372 13.85 31.91 20.20
N PRO A 373 13.20 32.89 19.55
CA PRO A 373 11.80 32.75 19.16
C PRO A 373 11.69 31.46 18.33
N ALA A 374 10.87 30.51 18.77
CA ALA A 374 10.72 29.26 18.06
C ALA A 374 10.27 29.54 16.62
N LYS A 375 11.05 29.10 15.63
CA LYS A 375 10.68 29.23 14.20
C LYS A 375 9.32 28.58 13.93
N CYS A 376 9.02 27.54 14.70
CA CYS A 376 7.71 26.94 14.86
C CYS A 376 7.44 26.77 16.38
N PRO A 377 6.45 27.47 16.97
CA PRO A 377 6.13 27.29 18.39
C PRO A 377 5.54 25.88 18.60
N PRO A 378 6.15 25.02 19.44
CA PRO A 378 5.55 23.73 19.76
C PRO A 378 4.16 23.98 20.34
N SER A 379 3.14 23.33 19.77
CA SER A 379 1.77 23.43 20.27
C SER A 379 1.72 22.91 21.71
N ALA A 380 0.84 23.48 22.54
CA ALA A 380 0.65 23.04 23.93
C ALA A 380 0.31 21.53 24.05
N SER A 381 -0.20 20.93 22.98
CA SER A 381 -0.58 19.51 22.89
C SER A 381 0.60 18.55 22.70
N TYR A 382 1.81 19.05 22.40
CA TYR A 382 2.97 18.21 22.09
C TYR A 382 4.29 18.83 22.60
N PRO A 383 4.45 18.99 23.91
CA PRO A 383 5.68 19.57 24.47
C PRO A 383 6.81 18.54 24.36
N LEU A 384 7.70 18.74 23.39
CA LEU A 384 9.01 18.08 23.42
C LEU A 384 9.84 18.66 24.59
N PRO A 385 10.63 17.83 25.28
CA PRO A 385 11.47 18.30 26.37
C PRO A 385 12.54 19.23 25.80
N PRO A 386 12.97 20.29 26.50
CA PRO A 386 13.96 21.24 26.00
C PRO A 386 15.33 20.60 25.66
N THR A 387 15.55 19.37 26.13
CA THR A 387 16.72 18.54 25.79
C THR A 387 16.26 17.16 25.34
N LEU A 388 16.86 16.63 24.27
CA LEU A 388 16.66 15.25 23.85
C LEU A 388 17.20 14.29 24.92
N ASN A 389 16.33 13.41 25.42
CA ASN A 389 16.74 12.29 26.26
C ASN A 389 16.39 10.96 25.57
N TRP A 390 17.39 10.38 24.91
CA TRP A 390 17.29 9.11 24.17
C TRP A 390 17.03 7.89 25.07
N GLY A 391 17.29 8.00 26.38
CA GLY A 391 17.01 6.95 27.35
C GLY A 391 15.71 7.15 28.14
N TYR A 392 14.95 8.21 27.84
CA TYR A 392 13.73 8.52 28.55
C TYR A 392 12.54 7.78 27.95
N MET A 393 11.76 7.17 28.83
CA MET A 393 10.44 6.67 28.52
C MET A 393 9.44 7.46 29.37
N PRO A 394 8.44 8.14 28.76
CA PRO A 394 7.42 8.81 29.54
C PRO A 394 6.67 7.76 30.38
N PRO A 395 6.44 7.99 31.68
CA PRO A 395 5.56 7.13 32.45
C PRO A 395 4.13 7.19 31.87
N PRO A 396 3.38 6.08 31.85
CA PRO A 396 1.94 6.12 31.53
C PRO A 396 1.21 7.07 32.50
N PRO A 397 0.34 7.99 32.04
CA PRO A 397 -0.16 9.11 32.86
C PRO A 397 -1.14 8.67 33.97
N PRO A 398 -1.17 9.37 35.14
CA PRO A 398 -1.66 10.76 35.25
C PRO A 398 -0.73 11.75 36.00
N PRO A 399 -0.60 13.07 35.64
CA PRO A 399 -1.39 13.95 34.74
C PRO A 399 -0.73 14.24 33.34
N PRO A 400 -1.35 15.03 32.42
CA PRO A 400 -1.29 14.81 30.96
C PRO A 400 -0.19 15.60 30.23
N VAL A 401 1.06 15.18 30.36
CA VAL A 401 2.10 15.64 29.44
C VAL A 401 2.62 14.45 28.66
N ASN A 402 2.04 14.20 27.49
CA ASN A 402 2.52 13.18 26.54
C ASN A 402 3.84 13.68 25.95
N VAL A 403 4.94 13.40 26.64
CA VAL A 403 6.28 13.65 26.10
C VAL A 403 6.65 12.43 25.26
N PRO A 404 6.71 12.56 23.93
CA PRO A 404 7.02 11.43 23.09
C PRO A 404 8.49 11.02 23.24
N SER A 405 8.77 9.73 23.15
CA SER A 405 10.16 9.27 23.02
C SER A 405 10.74 9.77 21.70
N PRO A 406 11.98 10.30 21.66
CA PRO A 406 12.66 10.63 20.41
C PRO A 406 12.72 9.46 19.41
N LEU A 407 12.64 8.22 19.90
CA LEU A 407 12.66 7.03 19.05
C LEU A 407 11.42 6.90 18.16
N GLN A 408 10.29 7.53 18.48
CA GLN A 408 9.16 7.53 17.56
C GLN A 408 9.52 8.16 16.20
N TYR A 409 10.39 9.19 16.21
CA TYR A 409 10.83 9.89 15.01
C TYR A 409 11.79 9.02 14.21
N VAL A 410 12.62 8.24 14.91
CA VAL A 410 13.53 7.28 14.30
C VAL A 410 12.76 6.14 13.65
N TYR A 411 11.94 5.41 14.42
CA TYR A 411 11.19 4.24 13.91
C TYR A 411 10.10 4.62 12.91
N GLY A 412 9.53 5.82 13.03
CA GLY A 412 8.60 6.37 12.05
C GLY A 412 9.29 7.01 10.85
N TRP A 413 10.61 7.23 10.87
CA TRP A 413 11.32 8.03 9.87
C TRP A 413 10.61 9.36 9.56
N VAL A 414 10.26 10.11 10.61
CA VAL A 414 9.52 11.38 10.50
C VAL A 414 10.31 12.53 11.11
N PRO A 415 10.22 13.75 10.55
CA PRO A 415 10.90 14.92 11.09
C PRO A 415 10.28 15.40 12.40
N PHE A 416 11.07 16.12 13.19
CA PHE A 416 10.54 16.91 14.30
C PHE A 416 9.79 18.12 13.75
N ASN A 417 8.46 18.00 13.61
CA ASN A 417 7.56 19.04 13.11
C ASN A 417 6.29 19.22 13.97
N SER A 418 6.24 18.61 15.15
CA SER A 418 5.06 18.64 16.01
C SER A 418 4.65 20.07 16.36
N GLY A 419 3.38 20.44 16.10
CA GLY A 419 2.86 21.78 16.35
C GLY A 419 3.11 22.80 15.22
N CYS A 420 3.76 22.41 14.13
CA CYS A 420 3.94 23.27 12.94
C CYS A 420 2.73 23.16 12.01
N THR A 421 1.64 23.84 12.37
CA THR A 421 0.32 23.66 11.72
C THR A 421 -0.06 24.76 10.72
N THR A 422 0.73 25.82 10.57
CA THR A 422 0.35 26.94 9.68
C THR A 422 1.54 27.54 8.94
N THR A 423 1.39 27.67 7.63
CA THR A 423 2.07 28.69 6.82
C THR A 423 1.69 30.08 7.34
N ASN A 424 2.44 30.59 8.31
CA ASN A 424 2.34 31.99 8.71
C ASN A 424 2.84 32.85 7.52
N SER A 425 2.17 33.95 7.18
CA SER A 425 2.62 34.87 6.14
C SER A 425 4.02 35.48 6.42
N ASN A 426 4.45 35.49 7.68
CA ASN A 426 5.81 35.90 8.07
C ASN A 426 6.85 34.76 7.93
N TYR A 427 6.40 33.51 7.76
CA TYR A 427 7.23 32.30 7.64
C TYR A 427 6.56 31.26 6.72
N PRO A 428 6.64 31.45 5.38
CA PRO A 428 6.00 30.56 4.40
C PRO A 428 6.54 29.12 4.42
N SER A 429 7.61 28.83 5.17
CA SER A 429 8.17 27.50 5.42
C SER A 429 7.54 26.73 6.59
N ASN A 430 6.59 27.28 7.33
CA ASN A 430 6.08 26.68 8.59
C ASN A 430 4.98 25.60 8.42
N GLY A 431 5.00 24.89 7.29
CA GLY A 431 4.11 23.76 7.02
C GLY A 431 4.68 22.41 7.49
N PRO A 432 4.06 21.29 7.08
CA PRO A 432 4.57 19.94 7.30
C PRO A 432 6.01 19.73 6.80
N SER A 433 6.48 20.60 5.88
CA SER A 433 7.84 20.62 5.32
C SER A 433 8.85 21.49 6.07
N PHE A 434 8.49 22.05 7.23
CA PHE A 434 9.35 23.01 7.96
C PHE A 434 10.75 22.46 8.29
N ASN A 435 10.80 21.24 8.80
CA ASN A 435 12.04 20.58 9.23
C ASN A 435 12.24 19.23 8.52
N ASP A 436 11.97 19.20 7.21
CA ASP A 436 12.08 17.98 6.42
C ASP A 436 13.41 17.25 6.63
N LEU A 437 13.34 15.93 6.72
CA LEU A 437 14.51 15.10 7.02
C LEU A 437 15.62 15.26 5.97
N VAL A 438 15.27 15.50 4.70
CA VAL A 438 16.23 15.75 3.60
C VAL A 438 17.05 17.02 3.81
N ASP A 439 16.49 18.00 4.51
CA ASP A 439 17.11 19.30 4.78
C ASP A 439 17.84 19.35 6.13
N THR A 440 18.05 18.19 6.77
CA THR A 440 18.71 18.13 8.08
C THR A 440 20.14 18.69 8.01
N PRO A 441 20.48 19.71 8.84
CA PRO A 441 21.78 20.37 8.79
C PRO A 441 22.96 19.41 8.95
N GLY A 442 23.93 19.49 8.03
CA GLY A 442 25.13 18.64 8.02
C GLY A 442 24.94 17.25 7.42
N TYR A 443 23.73 16.91 6.95
CA TYR A 443 23.41 15.60 6.39
C TYR A 443 22.76 15.62 4.99
N THR A 444 22.48 16.79 4.40
CA THR A 444 21.86 16.90 3.07
C THR A 444 22.55 16.04 2.00
N ASP A 445 23.87 16.13 1.87
CA ASP A 445 24.66 15.34 0.91
C ASP A 445 24.74 13.84 1.24
N LYS A 446 24.32 13.45 2.44
CA LYS A 446 24.34 12.07 2.96
C LYS A 446 22.94 11.48 3.14
N PHE A 447 21.88 12.25 2.91
CA PHE A 447 20.52 11.89 3.27
C PHE A 447 20.12 10.54 2.65
N PHE A 448 20.27 10.39 1.33
CA PHE A 448 19.92 9.15 0.64
C PHE A 448 20.80 7.97 1.05
N THR A 449 22.07 8.19 1.36
CA THR A 449 22.94 7.13 1.92
C THR A 449 22.44 6.69 3.29
N LEU A 450 22.10 7.65 4.16
CA LEU A 450 21.60 7.37 5.50
C LEU A 450 20.22 6.70 5.48
N GLN A 451 19.33 7.12 4.58
CA GLN A 451 18.04 6.50 4.34
C GLN A 451 18.21 5.03 3.96
N ASN A 452 19.11 4.74 3.02
CA ASN A 452 19.43 3.37 2.62
C ASN A 452 20.02 2.55 3.78
N ASP A 453 20.91 3.14 4.58
CA ASP A 453 21.49 2.44 5.71
C ASP A 453 20.43 2.17 6.80
N TYR A 454 19.54 3.12 7.07
CA TYR A 454 18.38 2.91 7.93
C TYR A 454 17.50 1.75 7.45
N ILE A 455 17.21 1.65 6.15
CA ILE A 455 16.50 0.50 5.57
C ILE A 455 17.26 -0.80 5.86
N LYS A 456 18.58 -0.85 5.66
CA LYS A 456 19.38 -2.05 6.00
C LYS A 456 19.31 -2.40 7.49
N LEU A 457 19.19 -1.39 8.35
CA LEU A 457 19.05 -1.58 9.79
C LEU A 457 17.68 -2.17 10.14
N GLN A 458 16.61 -1.68 9.51
CA GLN A 458 15.25 -2.24 9.63
C GLN A 458 15.21 -3.74 9.29
N TYR A 459 15.94 -4.13 8.25
CA TYR A 459 16.05 -5.53 7.80
C TYR A 459 17.22 -6.31 8.42
N ASN A 460 17.83 -5.84 9.51
CA ASN A 460 19.02 -6.50 10.07
C ASN A 460 18.76 -7.92 10.60
N PHE A 461 17.50 -8.31 10.79
CA PHE A 461 17.10 -9.68 11.12
C PHE A 461 17.45 -10.72 10.03
N GLU A 462 17.71 -10.28 8.80
CA GLU A 462 18.13 -11.15 7.70
C GLU A 462 19.61 -11.56 7.81
N LYS A 463 20.41 -10.82 8.58
CA LYS A 463 21.83 -11.10 8.74
C LYS A 463 22.01 -12.34 9.62
N SER A 464 22.86 -13.26 9.16
CA SER A 464 23.22 -14.45 9.93
C SER A 464 23.81 -14.06 11.29
N GLY A 465 23.35 -14.73 12.36
CA GLY A 465 23.81 -14.51 13.72
C GLY A 465 23.14 -13.36 14.48
N ILE A 466 22.25 -12.58 13.85
CA ILE A 466 21.46 -11.55 14.53
C ILE A 466 20.22 -12.18 15.16
N THR A 467 20.09 -12.07 16.49
CA THR A 467 18.97 -12.66 17.24
C THR A 467 18.49 -11.76 18.38
N GLY A 468 17.25 -11.95 18.81
CA GLY A 468 16.66 -11.26 19.97
C GLY A 468 16.88 -9.75 19.92
N ASN A 469 17.47 -9.21 20.98
CA ASN A 469 17.74 -7.78 21.17
C ASN A 469 18.86 -7.22 20.27
N GLN A 470 19.36 -7.97 19.28
CA GLN A 470 20.24 -7.45 18.23
C GLN A 470 19.43 -7.00 17.00
N ILE A 471 18.17 -7.42 16.88
CA ILE A 471 17.26 -7.00 15.81
C ILE A 471 16.81 -5.58 16.13
N PHE A 472 17.03 -4.64 15.21
CA PHE A 472 16.64 -3.25 15.41
C PHE A 472 15.12 -3.09 15.48
N ASN A 473 14.42 -3.66 14.50
CA ASN A 473 12.97 -3.59 14.46
C ASN A 473 12.34 -4.98 14.36
N PRO A 474 11.98 -5.59 15.50
CA PRO A 474 11.32 -6.89 15.51
C PRO A 474 9.99 -6.90 14.73
N PHE A 475 9.29 -5.77 14.64
CA PHE A 475 8.03 -5.66 13.90
C PHE A 475 8.23 -5.84 12.39
N VAL A 476 9.30 -5.29 11.81
CA VAL A 476 9.65 -5.53 10.39
C VAL A 476 9.89 -7.02 10.13
N ARG A 477 10.51 -7.74 11.08
CA ARG A 477 10.63 -9.20 11.00
C ARG A 477 9.28 -9.90 11.04
N LEU A 478 8.31 -9.44 11.83
CA LEU A 478 6.96 -10.01 11.86
C LEU A 478 6.31 -9.92 10.46
N ILE A 479 6.41 -8.77 9.80
CA ILE A 479 5.79 -8.54 8.49
C ILE A 479 6.48 -9.36 7.40
N HIS A 480 7.81 -9.24 7.24
CA HIS A 480 8.48 -9.75 6.05
C HIS A 480 9.13 -11.12 6.19
N SER A 481 9.33 -11.64 7.41
CA SER A 481 10.03 -12.91 7.56
C SER A 481 9.17 -14.07 7.05
N PRO A 482 9.77 -15.05 6.33
CA PRO A 482 9.09 -16.30 5.96
C PRO A 482 8.70 -17.16 7.18
N ASN A 483 9.21 -16.84 8.38
CA ASN A 483 8.81 -17.49 9.62
C ASN A 483 7.52 -16.91 10.24
N TYR A 484 6.99 -15.83 9.66
CA TYR A 484 5.79 -15.13 10.11
C TYR A 484 4.90 -14.83 8.90
N LEU A 485 4.56 -13.55 8.66
CA LEU A 485 3.57 -13.17 7.65
C LEU A 485 4.06 -13.33 6.21
N ASN A 486 5.37 -13.22 6.01
CA ASN A 486 6.01 -13.23 4.69
C ASN A 486 5.33 -12.25 3.71
N ALA A 487 4.93 -11.08 4.21
CA ALA A 487 4.14 -10.11 3.48
C ALA A 487 5.02 -9.14 2.67
N ASN A 488 4.57 -8.80 1.47
CA ASN A 488 5.14 -7.76 0.61
C ASN A 488 4.28 -6.49 0.70
N SER A 489 4.44 -5.77 1.80
CA SER A 489 3.55 -4.68 2.25
C SER A 489 4.31 -3.74 3.17
N TYR A 490 3.86 -2.52 3.40
CA TYR A 490 4.55 -1.60 4.29
C TYR A 490 4.63 -2.08 5.74
N ALA A 491 5.84 -2.13 6.30
CA ALA A 491 6.06 -2.32 7.74
C ALA A 491 6.56 -1.06 8.47
N PHE A 492 7.02 -0.04 7.73
CA PHE A 492 7.46 1.26 8.23
C PHE A 492 7.42 2.33 7.11
N SER A 493 7.51 3.62 7.46
CA SER A 493 7.15 4.75 6.57
C SER A 493 7.95 4.92 5.27
N ILE A 494 9.10 4.24 5.11
CA ILE A 494 9.92 4.30 3.89
C ILE A 494 10.21 2.90 3.33
N ASP A 495 9.38 1.94 3.69
CA ASP A 495 9.40 0.57 3.19
C ASP A 495 8.76 0.49 1.78
N ASP A 496 9.19 1.41 0.92
CA ASP A 496 8.46 1.89 -0.26
C ASP A 496 8.65 1.05 -1.51
N ALA A 497 9.69 0.21 -1.54
CA ALA A 497 10.08 -0.39 -2.80
C ALA A 497 8.96 -1.33 -3.33
N ALA A 498 8.23 -2.05 -2.45
CA ALA A 498 7.10 -2.92 -2.82
C ALA A 498 5.79 -2.52 -2.15
N GLY A 499 5.83 -1.85 -1.00
CA GLY A 499 4.65 -1.60 -0.16
C GLY A 499 3.53 -0.86 -0.88
N ASN A 500 3.86 0.06 -1.79
CA ASN A 500 2.91 0.75 -2.67
C ASN A 500 3.11 0.38 -4.14
N GLN A 501 2.01 0.21 -4.86
CA GLN A 501 2.00 -0.12 -6.28
C GLN A 501 1.11 0.86 -7.03
N ASN A 502 1.58 1.27 -8.22
CA ASN A 502 0.82 2.13 -9.13
C ASN A 502 0.68 1.43 -10.48
N GLN A 503 -0.52 0.91 -10.76
CA GLN A 503 -0.72 -0.05 -11.85
C GLN A 503 -2.01 0.25 -12.61
N ALA A 504 -2.05 -0.01 -13.91
CA ALA A 504 -3.28 0.11 -14.68
C ALA A 504 -4.36 -0.83 -14.12
N GLY A 505 -5.60 -0.35 -14.01
CA GLY A 505 -6.70 -1.19 -13.53
C GLY A 505 -8.03 -0.44 -13.39
N ASP A 506 -9.13 -1.19 -13.39
CA ASP A 506 -10.50 -0.72 -13.17
C ASP A 506 -10.86 -0.64 -11.67
N GLY A 507 -9.90 -0.83 -10.77
CA GLY A 507 -10.11 -0.81 -9.32
C GLY A 507 -9.17 -1.75 -8.58
N ILE A 508 -9.60 -2.30 -7.44
CA ILE A 508 -8.84 -3.24 -6.59
C ILE A 508 -9.65 -4.48 -6.17
N TYR A 509 -8.97 -5.62 -6.08
CA TYR A 509 -9.40 -6.83 -5.39
C TYR A 509 -8.75 -6.86 -4.00
N ILE A 510 -9.57 -6.99 -2.97
CA ILE A 510 -9.16 -7.15 -1.58
C ILE A 510 -9.57 -8.55 -1.13
N ALA A 511 -8.59 -9.40 -0.83
CA ALA A 511 -8.83 -10.75 -0.40
C ALA A 511 -8.29 -10.97 1.02
N MET A 512 -9.21 -11.15 1.98
CA MET A 512 -8.84 -11.43 3.37
C MET A 512 -8.73 -12.93 3.59
N GLY A 513 -7.59 -13.40 4.11
CA GLY A 513 -7.40 -14.79 4.52
C GLY A 513 -7.08 -15.79 3.41
N GLY A 514 -6.66 -15.34 2.21
CA GLY A 514 -6.22 -16.20 1.11
C GLY A 514 -6.46 -15.60 -0.28
N THR A 515 -5.98 -16.25 -1.35
CA THR A 515 -5.88 -15.66 -2.71
C THR A 515 -6.75 -16.36 -3.77
N LYS A 516 -7.66 -17.26 -3.37
CA LYS A 516 -8.33 -18.21 -4.29
C LYS A 516 -8.99 -17.58 -5.53
N ASN A 517 -9.63 -16.41 -5.41
CA ASN A 517 -10.29 -15.73 -6.52
C ASN A 517 -9.56 -14.46 -6.99
N LEU A 518 -8.31 -14.28 -6.57
CA LEU A 518 -7.42 -13.30 -7.18
C LEU A 518 -7.00 -13.80 -8.59
N PRO A 519 -7.11 -12.99 -9.66
CA PRO A 519 -6.50 -13.31 -10.94
C PRO A 519 -5.04 -13.75 -10.87
N ASN A 520 -4.16 -13.11 -10.08
CA ASN A 520 -2.82 -13.63 -9.81
C ASN A 520 -2.67 -14.07 -8.34
N ARG A 521 -2.55 -15.38 -8.14
CA ARG A 521 -2.43 -15.99 -6.81
C ARG A 521 -1.01 -15.99 -6.25
N ASN A 522 -0.04 -15.45 -6.97
CA ASN A 522 1.33 -15.33 -6.51
C ASN A 522 1.55 -13.92 -5.94
N PRO A 523 2.38 -13.78 -4.90
CA PRO A 523 2.74 -12.46 -4.39
C PRO A 523 3.44 -11.68 -5.50
N LEU A 524 3.22 -10.36 -5.52
CA LEU A 524 4.04 -9.44 -6.27
C LEU A 524 5.51 -9.70 -5.88
N PRO A 525 6.40 -9.91 -6.86
CA PRO A 525 7.81 -10.09 -6.58
C PRO A 525 8.34 -8.95 -5.71
N PRO A 526 9.24 -9.23 -4.74
CA PRO A 526 9.83 -8.19 -3.94
C PRO A 526 10.49 -7.16 -4.86
N PRO A 527 10.52 -5.92 -4.39
CA PRO A 527 10.90 -4.82 -5.22
C PRO A 527 12.40 -4.79 -5.43
N VAL A 528 12.83 -3.98 -6.37
CA VAL A 528 14.25 -3.85 -6.69
C VAL A 528 14.93 -3.15 -5.53
N ASN A 529 15.63 -3.91 -4.69
CA ASN A 529 16.67 -3.33 -3.88
C ASN A 529 17.77 -2.87 -4.84
N GLN A 530 17.87 -1.58 -5.14
CA GLN A 530 18.79 -1.08 -6.17
C GLN A 530 20.26 -1.48 -5.91
N GLN A 531 20.63 -1.73 -4.66
CA GLN A 531 21.97 -2.17 -4.27
C GLN A 531 22.19 -3.68 -4.41
N THR A 532 21.12 -4.49 -4.42
CA THR A 532 21.22 -5.96 -4.47
C THR A 532 20.37 -6.59 -5.56
N THR A 533 19.74 -5.80 -6.42
CA THR A 533 18.90 -6.28 -7.51
C THR A 533 19.44 -5.80 -8.83
N VAL A 534 19.71 -6.75 -9.73
CA VAL A 534 19.97 -6.47 -11.14
C VAL A 534 18.62 -6.40 -11.86
N GLN A 535 18.31 -5.25 -12.46
CA GLN A 535 17.16 -5.12 -13.34
C GLN A 535 17.53 -5.54 -14.76
N ILE A 536 16.72 -6.38 -15.39
CA ILE A 536 16.88 -6.77 -16.79
C ILE A 536 15.72 -6.16 -17.56
N LEU A 537 16.02 -5.16 -18.39
CA LEU A 537 15.02 -4.49 -19.23
C LEU A 537 14.86 -5.26 -20.54
N LEU A 538 13.68 -5.81 -20.77
CA LEU A 538 13.36 -6.59 -21.96
C LEU A 538 12.73 -5.76 -23.08
N GLY A 539 12.25 -4.55 -22.77
CA GLY A 539 11.61 -3.65 -23.72
C GLY A 539 10.23 -4.14 -24.20
N GLY A 540 9.50 -3.25 -24.86
CA GLY A 540 8.13 -3.51 -25.34
C GLY A 540 8.05 -4.15 -26.71
N PRO A 541 6.97 -4.91 -27.02
CA PRO A 541 6.79 -5.54 -28.32
C PRO A 541 6.53 -4.52 -29.45
N ILE A 542 5.80 -3.43 -29.16
CA ILE A 542 5.19 -2.56 -30.17
C ILE A 542 6.17 -1.52 -30.77
N PRO A 543 7.05 -0.83 -30.02
CA PRO A 543 7.91 0.21 -30.60
C PRO A 543 9.11 -0.33 -31.40
N LEU A 544 9.57 -1.56 -31.11
CA LEU A 544 10.85 -2.10 -31.59
C LEU A 544 10.73 -3.46 -32.29
N GLY A 545 9.51 -3.95 -32.56
CA GLY A 545 9.29 -5.26 -33.18
C GLY A 545 9.81 -6.43 -32.34
N ARG A 546 9.78 -6.31 -31.01
CA ARG A 546 10.24 -7.35 -30.07
C ARG A 546 9.18 -8.45 -29.95
N PRO A 547 9.57 -9.71 -29.67
CA PRO A 547 8.60 -10.75 -29.40
C PRO A 547 7.91 -10.48 -28.06
N ALA A 548 6.64 -10.90 -27.93
CA ALA A 548 5.97 -10.91 -26.65
C ALA A 548 6.63 -11.96 -25.75
N TRP A 549 7.10 -11.57 -24.56
CA TRP A 549 7.67 -12.51 -23.59
C TRP A 549 6.57 -13.36 -22.95
N SER A 550 6.82 -14.65 -22.74
CA SER A 550 5.82 -15.58 -22.21
C SER A 550 6.21 -16.13 -20.84
N GLN A 551 7.48 -16.49 -20.64
CA GLN A 551 7.96 -17.04 -19.37
C GLN A 551 9.39 -16.58 -19.04
N TYR A 552 9.75 -16.60 -17.75
CA TYR A 552 11.12 -16.44 -17.28
C TYR A 552 11.46 -17.39 -16.13
N GLY A 553 12.74 -17.51 -15.81
CA GLY A 553 13.27 -18.23 -14.67
C GLY A 553 14.56 -17.58 -14.20
N ILE A 554 14.70 -17.42 -12.88
CA ILE A 554 15.88 -16.82 -12.23
C ILE A 554 16.72 -17.93 -11.60
N CYS A 555 18.05 -17.87 -11.82
CA CYS A 555 19.07 -18.84 -11.39
C CYS A 555 18.76 -20.30 -11.74
N ARG A 556 18.26 -20.52 -12.96
CA ARG A 556 17.84 -21.84 -13.46
C ARG A 556 17.84 -21.88 -14.99
N ASN A 557 17.88 -23.09 -15.55
CA ASN A 557 17.94 -23.30 -17.01
C ASN A 557 16.56 -23.35 -17.71
N SER A 558 15.47 -23.29 -16.93
CA SER A 558 14.09 -23.34 -17.41
C SER A 558 13.33 -22.04 -17.12
N ALA A 559 12.48 -21.61 -18.05
CA ALA A 559 11.52 -20.54 -17.79
C ALA A 559 10.22 -21.17 -17.25
N ASN A 560 9.84 -20.83 -16.02
CA ASN A 560 8.71 -21.46 -15.33
C ASN A 560 7.78 -20.46 -14.63
N ASN A 561 8.16 -19.18 -14.62
CA ASN A 561 7.32 -18.08 -14.19
C ASN A 561 6.72 -17.44 -15.45
N ASN A 562 5.43 -17.15 -15.48
CA ASN A 562 4.83 -16.52 -16.66
C ASN A 562 5.09 -15.00 -16.63
N PHE A 563 5.35 -14.40 -17.80
CA PHE A 563 5.19 -12.97 -17.96
C PHE A 563 3.71 -12.61 -18.01
N PRO A 564 3.35 -11.38 -17.63
CA PRO A 564 2.01 -10.92 -17.85
C PRO A 564 1.68 -10.91 -19.35
N GLY A 565 0.39 -11.05 -19.68
CA GLY A 565 -0.04 -11.29 -21.07
C GLY A 565 0.41 -10.17 -22.05
N PRO A 566 0.35 -10.42 -23.37
CA PRO A 566 0.86 -9.52 -24.43
C PRO A 566 0.17 -8.13 -24.53
N ASN A 567 -0.72 -7.78 -23.59
CA ASN A 567 -1.47 -6.53 -23.57
C ASN A 567 -1.15 -5.62 -22.37
N ALA A 568 -0.06 -5.85 -21.65
CA ALA A 568 0.38 -4.89 -20.63
C ALA A 568 1.27 -3.80 -21.25
N THR A 569 0.97 -2.53 -20.97
CA THR A 569 1.90 -1.42 -21.20
C THR A 569 1.68 -0.32 -20.15
N PRO A 570 2.70 0.47 -19.75
CA PRO A 570 4.11 0.05 -19.66
C PRO A 570 4.98 0.76 -18.58
N ASP A 571 6.21 0.25 -18.38
CA ASP A 571 7.44 1.06 -18.21
C ASP A 571 7.41 2.28 -19.16
N PRO A 572 7.94 3.47 -18.82
CA PRO A 572 8.03 4.60 -19.76
C PRO A 572 8.53 4.28 -21.20
N GLU A 573 9.22 3.14 -21.44
CA GLU A 573 9.60 2.65 -22.79
C GLU A 573 8.76 1.49 -23.38
N GLY A 574 7.67 1.07 -22.76
CA GLY A 574 6.77 0.06 -23.34
C GLY A 574 6.97 -1.38 -22.89
N GLY A 575 7.91 -1.69 -21.97
CA GLY A 575 8.50 -3.03 -21.82
C GLY A 575 8.35 -3.81 -20.52
N TRP A 576 8.81 -5.07 -20.54
CA TRP A 576 8.92 -5.98 -19.39
C TRP A 576 10.25 -5.82 -18.66
N THR A 577 10.24 -5.90 -17.32
CA THR A 577 11.45 -5.89 -16.48
C THR A 577 11.50 -7.16 -15.62
N ILE A 578 12.66 -7.82 -15.57
CA ILE A 578 12.95 -8.89 -14.60
C ILE A 578 13.86 -8.33 -13.51
N ASN A 579 13.49 -8.56 -12.26
CA ASN A 579 14.28 -8.17 -11.10
C ASN A 579 14.99 -9.41 -10.53
N VAL A 580 16.32 -9.39 -10.49
CA VAL A 580 17.14 -10.48 -9.93
C VAL A 580 17.79 -10.01 -8.64
N ASP A 581 17.21 -10.38 -7.49
CA ASP A 581 17.79 -10.10 -6.18
C ASP A 581 18.96 -11.06 -5.88
N THR A 582 20.16 -10.51 -5.79
CA THR A 582 21.41 -11.22 -5.51
C THR A 582 21.56 -11.64 -4.04
N ARG A 583 20.62 -11.24 -3.17
CA ARG A 583 20.57 -11.70 -1.77
C ARG A 583 19.52 -12.77 -1.51
N ALA A 584 18.66 -13.06 -2.49
CA ALA A 584 17.67 -14.12 -2.34
C ALA A 584 18.38 -15.45 -1.99
N PRO A 585 17.86 -16.28 -1.06
CA PRO A 585 18.46 -17.57 -0.73
C PRO A 585 18.62 -18.50 -1.94
N THR A 586 17.81 -18.28 -2.97
CA THR A 586 17.83 -19.02 -4.24
C THR A 586 18.87 -18.48 -5.23
N PHE A 587 19.52 -17.35 -4.93
CA PHE A 587 20.55 -16.76 -5.77
C PHE A 587 21.91 -17.36 -5.46
N SER A 588 22.53 -17.94 -6.47
CA SER A 588 23.91 -18.41 -6.43
C SER A 588 24.59 -18.01 -7.73
N VAL A 589 25.81 -17.48 -7.65
CA VAL A 589 26.63 -17.27 -8.84
C VAL A 589 27.34 -18.57 -9.22
N PRO A 590 27.34 -18.97 -10.51
CA PRO A 590 26.68 -18.32 -11.64
C PRO A 590 25.14 -18.46 -11.61
N CYS A 591 24.42 -17.36 -11.81
CA CYS A 591 22.95 -17.33 -11.86
C CYS A 591 22.47 -17.17 -13.29
N THR A 592 21.96 -18.25 -13.90
CA THR A 592 21.37 -18.20 -15.24
C THR A 592 19.93 -17.67 -15.18
N VAL A 593 19.67 -16.59 -15.89
CA VAL A 593 18.32 -16.10 -16.17
C VAL A 593 17.89 -16.67 -17.52
N THR A 594 16.80 -17.43 -17.52
CA THR A 594 16.23 -18.04 -18.72
C THR A 594 14.91 -17.33 -19.06
N ILE A 595 14.72 -16.96 -20.31
CA ILE A 595 13.57 -16.19 -20.79
C ILE A 595 13.01 -16.90 -22.02
N THR A 596 11.70 -17.08 -22.09
CA THR A 596 11.01 -17.69 -23.21
C THR A 596 9.99 -16.70 -23.78
N ASP A 597 9.94 -16.59 -25.11
CA ASP A 597 8.96 -15.76 -25.80
C ASP A 597 7.66 -16.52 -26.16
N ALA A 598 6.67 -15.81 -26.69
CA ALA A 598 5.39 -16.39 -27.11
C ALA A 598 5.51 -17.36 -28.30
N ALA A 599 6.66 -17.36 -29.00
CA ALA A 599 6.99 -18.33 -30.04
C ALA A 599 7.80 -19.53 -29.49
N HIS A 600 7.91 -19.66 -28.17
CA HIS A 600 8.67 -20.68 -27.45
C HIS A 600 10.17 -20.69 -27.74
N VAL A 601 10.73 -19.57 -28.20
CA VAL A 601 12.18 -19.38 -28.32
C VAL A 601 12.75 -19.04 -26.95
N THR A 602 13.86 -19.69 -26.58
CA THR A 602 14.51 -19.51 -25.27
C THR A 602 15.81 -18.72 -25.41
N TYR A 603 15.96 -17.73 -24.53
CA TYR A 603 17.08 -16.81 -24.40
C TYR A 603 17.68 -16.96 -23.01
N ARG A 604 19.00 -16.80 -22.89
CA ARG A 604 19.68 -16.91 -21.60
C ARG A 604 20.70 -15.80 -21.41
N LEU A 605 20.93 -15.47 -20.16
CA LEU A 605 22.12 -14.73 -19.71
C LEU A 605 22.53 -15.30 -18.37
N THR A 606 23.82 -15.23 -18.04
CA THR A 606 24.31 -15.73 -16.75
C THR A 606 24.99 -14.60 -16.01
N ILE A 607 24.46 -14.23 -14.85
CA ILE A 607 25.13 -13.31 -13.93
C ILE A 607 26.27 -14.08 -13.26
N VAL A 608 27.49 -13.58 -13.38
CA VAL A 608 28.69 -14.27 -12.87
C VAL A 608 29.25 -13.66 -11.58
N ASN A 609 28.90 -12.41 -11.28
CA ASN A 609 29.32 -11.71 -10.05
C ASN A 609 28.10 -11.24 -9.25
N PRO A 610 28.09 -11.36 -7.90
CA PRO A 610 27.07 -10.75 -7.06
C PRO A 610 27.22 -9.21 -7.04
N LEU A 611 26.14 -8.50 -6.71
CA LEU A 611 26.18 -7.05 -6.48
C LEU A 611 26.89 -6.68 -5.17
N PRO A 612 27.41 -5.44 -5.03
CA PRO A 612 27.39 -4.35 -6.01
C PRO A 612 28.43 -4.55 -7.12
N TRP A 613 28.05 -4.29 -8.38
CA TRP A 613 29.03 -4.15 -9.45
C TRP A 613 29.70 -2.78 -9.37
N ASN A 614 30.89 -2.64 -9.96
CA ASN A 614 31.49 -1.32 -10.04
C ASN A 614 30.62 -0.43 -10.96
N PRO A 615 30.28 0.80 -10.54
CA PRO A 615 29.56 1.71 -11.41
C PRO A 615 30.42 2.05 -12.63
N PHE A 616 29.80 2.14 -13.81
CA PHE A 616 30.42 2.51 -15.10
C PHE A 616 30.81 4.00 -15.16
N ILE A 617 31.37 4.55 -14.08
CA ILE A 617 31.96 5.89 -14.05
C ILE A 617 33.46 5.71 -14.27
N GLN A 618 33.93 5.75 -15.52
CA GLN A 618 35.36 5.80 -15.81
C GLN A 618 35.65 6.89 -16.86
N PRO A 619 36.18 8.05 -16.47
CA PRO A 619 37.28 8.69 -17.19
C PRO A 619 38.60 7.95 -16.88
N PRO A 620 39.61 8.05 -17.75
CA PRO A 620 40.37 6.88 -18.20
C PRO A 620 41.44 6.45 -17.18
N MET A 621 41.56 5.15 -16.95
CA MET A 621 42.81 4.37 -16.70
C MET A 621 42.65 3.09 -15.84
N GLN A 622 41.45 2.51 -15.69
CA GLN A 622 41.37 1.15 -15.12
C GLN A 622 41.44 0.04 -16.21
N PRO A 623 42.11 -1.10 -15.91
CA PRO A 623 42.16 -2.25 -16.81
C PRO A 623 40.76 -2.79 -17.12
N PRO A 624 40.56 -3.53 -18.23
CA PRO A 624 39.27 -4.10 -18.59
C PRO A 624 38.73 -4.94 -17.43
N GLN A 625 37.61 -4.52 -16.85
CA GLN A 625 36.92 -5.31 -15.83
C GLN A 625 36.39 -6.58 -16.49
N ALA A 626 36.45 -7.70 -15.78
CA ALA A 626 35.77 -8.92 -16.22
C ALA A 626 34.26 -8.64 -16.34
N PRO A 627 33.57 -9.12 -17.38
CA PRO A 627 32.16 -8.82 -17.59
C PRO A 627 31.33 -9.40 -16.44
N ASP A 628 30.34 -8.64 -15.97
CA ASP A 628 29.48 -9.05 -14.85
C ASP A 628 28.40 -10.05 -15.31
N ILE A 629 28.26 -10.25 -16.63
CA ILE A 629 27.47 -11.30 -17.26
C ILE A 629 28.29 -12.19 -18.21
N SER A 630 27.81 -13.41 -18.41
CA SER A 630 28.29 -14.37 -19.41
C SER A 630 27.14 -14.86 -20.29
N CYS A 631 27.44 -15.03 -21.57
CA CYS A 631 26.47 -15.39 -22.60
C CYS A 631 26.73 -16.80 -23.15
N PRO A 632 25.76 -17.72 -23.09
CA PRO A 632 25.95 -19.06 -23.64
C PRO A 632 26.05 -19.03 -25.18
N ALA A 633 26.91 -19.90 -25.73
CA ALA A 633 27.15 -19.98 -27.17
C ALA A 633 25.91 -20.44 -27.98
N SER A 634 24.96 -21.08 -27.31
CA SER A 634 23.74 -21.65 -27.91
C SER A 634 22.60 -20.65 -28.09
N ASP A 635 22.77 -19.38 -27.68
CA ASP A 635 21.66 -18.42 -27.71
C ASP A 635 21.32 -17.94 -29.13
N PRO A 636 20.03 -17.83 -29.47
CA PRO A 636 19.57 -17.35 -30.78
C PRO A 636 20.20 -16.00 -31.13
N GLY A 637 20.87 -15.94 -32.29
CA GLY A 637 21.39 -14.69 -32.86
C GLY A 637 22.43 -13.95 -32.02
N SER A 638 23.09 -14.62 -31.06
CA SER A 638 23.98 -13.98 -30.08
C SER A 638 23.31 -12.86 -29.28
N TRP A 639 22.01 -12.97 -29.00
CA TRP A 639 21.20 -11.96 -28.29
C TRP A 639 21.87 -11.42 -27.03
N CYS A 640 22.34 -12.30 -26.14
CA CYS A 640 22.97 -11.89 -24.89
C CYS A 640 24.24 -11.04 -25.09
N LYS A 641 24.98 -11.23 -26.20
CA LYS A 641 26.24 -10.49 -26.45
C LYS A 641 26.04 -9.02 -26.75
N GLN A 642 24.80 -8.58 -26.99
CA GLN A 642 24.47 -7.18 -27.27
C GLN A 642 23.74 -6.53 -26.08
N ILE A 643 23.67 -7.20 -24.92
CA ILE A 643 23.15 -6.60 -23.69
C ILE A 643 24.09 -5.47 -23.27
N SER A 644 23.49 -4.31 -22.97
CA SER A 644 24.21 -3.17 -22.43
C SER A 644 24.10 -3.16 -20.91
N GLU A 645 25.24 -3.27 -20.24
CA GLU A 645 25.33 -3.07 -18.79
C GLU A 645 25.35 -1.58 -18.49
N THR A 646 24.39 -1.10 -17.70
CA THR A 646 24.31 0.29 -17.28
C THR A 646 24.17 0.36 -15.77
N SER A 647 24.89 1.28 -15.14
CA SER A 647 24.69 1.65 -13.74
C SER A 647 24.24 3.09 -13.70
N LYS A 648 23.09 3.41 -13.07
CA LYS A 648 22.77 4.81 -12.80
C LYS A 648 23.70 5.31 -11.70
N PRO A 649 24.47 6.40 -11.93
CA PRO A 649 25.51 6.87 -11.01
C PRO A 649 24.97 7.66 -9.81
N THR A 650 23.67 7.94 -9.76
CA THR A 650 23.03 8.67 -8.64
C THR A 650 22.51 7.69 -7.61
N ALA A 651 22.95 7.83 -6.35
CA ALA A 651 22.51 6.98 -5.26
C ALA A 651 20.98 7.05 -5.05
N PRO A 652 20.29 5.90 -4.83
CA PRO A 652 20.88 4.57 -4.76
C PRO A 652 21.32 4.07 -6.15
N PHE A 653 22.51 3.45 -6.25
CA PHE A 653 23.01 2.92 -7.51
C PHE A 653 22.05 1.85 -8.01
N GLN A 654 21.52 2.01 -9.22
CA GLN A 654 20.64 1.03 -9.88
C GLN A 654 21.44 0.33 -10.99
N PHE A 655 21.55 -1.00 -10.90
CA PHE A 655 22.22 -1.83 -11.91
C PHE A 655 21.20 -2.39 -12.88
N THR A 656 21.38 -2.08 -14.16
CA THR A 656 20.40 -2.34 -15.20
C THR A 656 21.08 -2.98 -16.42
N LEU A 657 20.60 -4.16 -16.80
CA LEU A 657 20.93 -4.86 -18.03
C LEU A 657 19.87 -4.54 -19.08
N ALA A 658 20.17 -3.64 -20.00
CA ALA A 658 19.29 -3.34 -21.12
C ALA A 658 19.50 -4.36 -22.23
N THR A 659 18.46 -5.13 -22.55
CA THR A 659 18.55 -6.17 -23.58
C THR A 659 18.20 -5.63 -24.97
N PRO A 660 18.88 -6.10 -26.03
CA PRO A 660 18.54 -5.73 -27.40
C PRO A 660 17.23 -6.41 -27.83
N PRO A 661 16.57 -5.92 -28.90
CA PRO A 661 15.55 -6.71 -29.59
C PRO A 661 16.15 -8.07 -29.98
N PRO A 662 15.47 -9.19 -29.71
CA PRO A 662 15.84 -10.46 -30.31
C PRO A 662 15.88 -10.29 -31.81
N ASN A 663 17.04 -10.49 -32.43
CA ASN A 663 17.18 -10.41 -33.88
C ASN A 663 16.04 -11.23 -34.50
N ALA A 664 15.12 -10.56 -35.20
CA ALA A 664 14.22 -11.22 -36.12
C ALA A 664 15.11 -12.12 -36.95
N ARG A 665 14.75 -13.42 -37.02
CA ARG A 665 15.47 -14.38 -37.86
C ARG A 665 15.78 -13.66 -39.16
N GLY A 666 17.07 -13.54 -39.51
CA GLY A 666 17.45 -13.10 -40.84
C GLY A 666 16.63 -13.91 -41.85
N PRO A 667 16.21 -13.30 -42.97
CA PRO A 667 15.31 -13.91 -43.93
C PRO A 667 15.68 -15.34 -44.30
#